data_AF-A0A1B8A4G5-F1
#
_entry.id   AF-A0A1B8A4G5-F1
#
_cell.length_a   1.000
_cell.length_b   1.000
_cell.length_c   1.000
_cell.angle_alpha   90.00
_cell.angle_beta   90.00
_cell.angle_gamma   90.00
#
_symmetry.space_group_name_H-M   'P 1'
#
loop_
_entity.id
_entity.type
_entity.pdbx_description
1 polymer ?
#
loop_
_entity_poly.entity_id
_entity_poly.type
_entity_poly.pdbx_seq_one_letter_code
_entity_poly.pdbx_strand_id
1 'polypeptide(L)'
;MRHEGSARILLSTSDIFCSRSSSQSPSDHPSESIKPSDDSAIDLQSHATPKRPRLDQSIIPKAKVKAVQERSVGLVIDSDVPFTIFEHKFLKELFYQFDHELPVALQIPWSSSSITRELTGPIIELMGEHGLHSLLPRGTKTWEGPGGRTSTIDLVLASTELAGEMTSCGIHPTEHGSDHRAIRTEFDTTPPERTPSERMLFKNAPWLEIKERVRTKLEALPCGGTVQAQTDRLMSVVLDAINDLVPRAKPSPYAKRWWTTDLTRLRRMRQKKAHWDSFLEDGANIWQSAKYLSPGGEAMGDKIPPLKRRDGTTTTDKVEQAEELLSVFFPPLPAVIEDEERRPAQREIAMPELTPEEVEEKVMAAKAWKAPGEDGLPAIVRKQLWPVVGGRVLHLFRTSLRDGELPAQWRSAKIIPLKKPGKDNYKVAKAWRPISLLSTLGKILEAVIADRISYAVETFGLLPTNHFGGRKQRSAEQALLLLQEHIYKAWRNRKVLSLISFDVKGAYNGVFKDRLLQRLEARGIPKGLVKWIDAFCSNRSATIVVNGYTSERRELPQAGLPQGSPLSPVLFLFFNADLVQRKIDAKGGSIAFIDDYSAWVTGPTAEANRVGIQAVIDRALEWERRSGATFEEDKTVIIHFTRHPERTDENPYMIKGQRIIPKKSGKILGLVMDSELRYEEHMAKAAARGLRAARWLNEAQKMGAQAITGAFKTVSMAVAEVEAGILPIDERHAQAGTRLYVNMQTLPKTHPLTTLRVRETRRYLSPLTKLALAHDGAIERMETIEPFALPPWHRHMVVEYRYSSDKEAAADTGTGDDVTGTSSMRQVLIATSASARNGLVGMGGVVRNTADGGVNGDVIAKYSVTLGPRDEQNAYMAELEAIAMVLRCMPDGLRHREVIIATRNRSALQAIMKPRQQSGQGTIREIYKHAERVGKGGNTITMRWVSPTNDSFTLGAKAKTEARKATDSTG
;
A
#
# COMPACT_ATOMS: atom_id res chain seq x y z
N MET A 1 -34.22 41.03 -19.01
CA MET A 1 -35.46 40.21 -19.05
C MET A 1 -35.08 38.73 -19.06
N ARG A 2 -35.94 37.85 -18.57
CA ARG A 2 -35.69 36.39 -18.61
C ARG A 2 -36.17 35.83 -19.95
N HIS A 3 -35.48 34.81 -20.45
CA HIS A 3 -36.08 33.79 -21.32
C HIS A 3 -35.69 32.42 -20.74
N GLU A 4 -36.61 31.83 -19.99
CA GLU A 4 -36.51 30.48 -19.45
C GLU A 4 -36.83 29.48 -20.57
N GLY A 5 -35.80 29.12 -21.34
CA GLY A 5 -35.93 28.17 -22.45
C GLY A 5 -36.08 26.74 -21.96
N SER A 6 -37.32 26.30 -21.70
CA SER A 6 -37.63 24.90 -21.40
C SER A 6 -37.31 24.01 -22.62
N ALA A 7 -36.25 23.21 -22.51
CA ALA A 7 -35.77 22.33 -23.58
C ALA A 7 -36.53 20.99 -23.57
N ARG A 8 -37.75 20.97 -24.11
CA ARG A 8 -38.52 19.73 -24.29
C ARG A 8 -37.86 18.82 -25.33
N ILE A 9 -37.43 17.63 -24.90
CA ILE A 9 -37.10 16.53 -25.81
C ILE A 9 -38.40 15.80 -26.17
N LEU A 10 -38.80 15.88 -27.43
CA LEU A 10 -39.88 15.06 -28.00
C LEU A 10 -39.26 13.85 -28.70
N LEU A 11 -39.67 12.65 -28.27
CA LEU A 11 -39.44 11.41 -29.02
C LEU A 11 -40.75 11.06 -29.74
N SER A 12 -40.71 11.04 -31.07
CA SER A 12 -41.81 10.57 -31.93
C SER A 12 -41.29 9.43 -32.80
N THR A 13 -42.06 8.34 -32.90
CA THR A 13 -41.70 7.13 -33.67
C THR A 13 -42.14 7.18 -35.14
N SER A 14 -42.54 8.35 -35.65
CA SER A 14 -43.13 8.55 -36.99
C SER A 14 -42.16 8.38 -38.17
N ASP A 15 -40.86 8.62 -37.98
CA ASP A 15 -39.98 9.03 -39.08
C ASP A 15 -39.14 7.89 -39.70
N ILE A 16 -39.35 6.63 -39.30
CA ILE A 16 -38.45 5.50 -39.62
C ILE A 16 -38.92 4.64 -40.81
N PHE A 17 -40.20 4.68 -41.20
CA PHE A 17 -40.76 3.80 -42.23
C PHE A 17 -41.30 4.52 -43.48
N CYS A 18 -40.41 4.98 -44.36
CA CYS A 18 -40.79 5.29 -45.75
C CYS A 18 -39.63 5.24 -46.76
N SER A 19 -39.34 4.06 -47.33
CA SER A 19 -38.83 3.88 -48.72
C SER A 19 -38.37 2.44 -49.01
N ARG A 20 -39.16 1.65 -49.76
CA ARG A 20 -38.70 0.50 -50.58
C ARG A 20 -39.87 -0.14 -51.37
N SER A 21 -40.06 0.25 -52.64
CA SER A 21 -40.89 -0.51 -53.59
C SER A 21 -40.74 -0.02 -55.05
N SER A 22 -39.67 -0.46 -55.73
CA SER A 22 -39.62 -0.49 -57.20
C SER A 22 -38.56 -1.49 -57.65
N SER A 23 -38.86 -2.25 -58.72
CA SER A 23 -38.06 -3.41 -59.16
C SER A 23 -38.00 -3.48 -60.69
N GLN A 24 -36.80 -3.53 -61.25
CA GLN A 24 -36.58 -3.77 -62.70
C GLN A 24 -35.15 -4.29 -62.98
N SER A 25 -34.99 -4.92 -64.14
CA SER A 25 -33.80 -5.67 -64.59
C SER A 25 -34.00 -6.15 -66.04
N PRO A 26 -32.97 -6.58 -66.80
CA PRO A 26 -31.52 -6.39 -66.66
C PRO A 26 -30.77 -5.92 -67.94
N SER A 27 -29.55 -5.39 -67.78
CA SER A 27 -28.54 -5.09 -68.82
C SER A 27 -27.24 -4.57 -68.14
N ASP A 28 -26.00 -4.66 -68.65
CA ASP A 28 -25.43 -5.49 -69.75
C ASP A 28 -23.89 -5.71 -69.59
N HIS A 29 -23.23 -6.28 -70.61
CA HIS A 29 -21.77 -6.48 -70.77
C HIS A 29 -21.12 -5.46 -71.74
N PRO A 30 -19.77 -5.35 -71.92
CA PRO A 30 -18.70 -6.34 -71.66
C PRO A 30 -17.35 -5.81 -71.06
N SER A 31 -16.37 -6.75 -70.92
CA SER A 31 -14.87 -6.65 -71.05
C SER A 31 -14.10 -5.41 -70.54
N GLU A 32 -12.91 -5.53 -69.91
CA GLU A 32 -11.70 -6.18 -70.47
C GLU A 32 -10.69 -6.85 -69.49
N SER A 33 -9.79 -7.61 -70.14
CA SER A 33 -8.49 -8.25 -69.85
C SER A 33 -7.38 -7.41 -69.13
N ILE A 34 -6.23 -7.95 -68.65
CA ILE A 34 -5.71 -9.34 -68.41
C ILE A 34 -4.59 -9.38 -67.33
N LYS A 35 -4.23 -10.61 -66.94
CA LYS A 35 -3.25 -11.13 -65.94
C LYS A 35 -1.73 -10.77 -66.09
N PRO A 36 -0.86 -11.19 -65.14
CA PRO A 36 0.52 -10.71 -64.94
C PRO A 36 1.64 -11.75 -65.22
N SER A 37 2.90 -11.35 -64.98
CA SER A 37 4.13 -12.16 -64.73
C SER A 37 5.34 -11.21 -64.54
N ASP A 38 6.56 -11.60 -64.15
CA ASP A 38 7.08 -12.50 -63.09
C ASP A 38 8.59 -12.17 -62.88
N ASP A 39 9.25 -12.82 -61.90
CA ASP A 39 10.72 -12.91 -61.71
C ASP A 39 11.51 -11.58 -61.47
N SER A 40 12.57 -11.52 -60.67
CA SER A 40 13.66 -12.48 -60.44
C SER A 40 14.42 -12.21 -59.13
N ALA A 41 15.28 -13.15 -58.70
CA ALA A 41 16.21 -12.98 -57.57
C ALA A 41 17.60 -12.51 -58.02
N ILE A 42 18.49 -12.14 -57.07
CA ILE A 42 19.92 -12.57 -57.02
C ILE A 42 20.65 -12.07 -55.74
N ASP A 43 20.98 -13.04 -54.88
CA ASP A 43 22.28 -13.34 -54.23
C ASP A 43 23.09 -12.33 -53.36
N LEU A 44 24.14 -12.88 -52.74
CA LEU A 44 25.01 -12.34 -51.68
C LEU A 44 26.44 -12.06 -52.21
N GLN A 45 27.19 -11.11 -51.58
CA GLN A 45 28.44 -11.42 -50.84
C GLN A 45 29.31 -10.21 -50.39
N SER A 46 29.79 -10.32 -49.14
CA SER A 46 31.17 -9.97 -48.67
C SER A 46 31.61 -8.53 -48.30
N HIS A 47 32.60 -8.52 -47.38
CA HIS A 47 33.61 -7.51 -47.02
C HIS A 47 33.27 -6.01 -46.81
N ALA A 48 33.29 -5.58 -45.53
CA ALA A 48 34.25 -4.59 -45.01
C ALA A 48 34.15 -4.44 -43.47
N THR A 49 35.28 -4.20 -42.77
CA THR A 49 35.32 -3.83 -41.35
C THR A 49 35.77 -2.37 -41.15
N PRO A 50 34.88 -1.43 -40.78
CA PRO A 50 35.28 -0.07 -40.43
C PRO A 50 35.91 0.00 -39.03
N LYS A 51 36.98 0.79 -38.86
CA LYS A 51 37.48 1.14 -37.53
C LYS A 51 36.59 2.21 -36.88
N ARG A 52 36.44 2.10 -35.55
CA ARG A 52 35.65 2.96 -34.65
C ARG A 52 35.81 4.48 -34.89
N PRO A 53 34.75 5.25 -34.61
CA PRO A 53 34.81 6.38 -33.69
C PRO A 53 34.51 5.93 -32.25
N ARG A 54 35.28 6.41 -31.26
CA ARG A 54 34.79 6.46 -29.87
C ARG A 54 33.89 7.68 -29.76
N LEU A 55 32.63 7.53 -29.36
CA LEU A 55 31.85 8.70 -28.93
C LEU A 55 32.42 9.24 -27.61
N ASP A 56 32.43 10.56 -27.48
CA ASP A 56 32.75 11.26 -26.24
C ASP A 56 31.61 11.05 -25.22
N GLN A 57 31.98 10.74 -23.97
CA GLN A 57 31.05 10.49 -22.87
C GLN A 57 30.52 11.78 -22.21
N SER A 58 30.91 12.96 -22.71
CA SER A 58 30.49 14.26 -22.18
C SER A 58 28.99 14.57 -22.36
N ILE A 59 28.34 14.05 -23.41
CA ILE A 59 26.97 14.44 -23.82
C ILE A 59 25.89 13.50 -23.26
N ILE A 60 25.88 13.30 -21.93
CA ILE A 60 24.75 12.64 -21.23
C ILE A 60 24.16 13.59 -20.17
N PRO A 61 22.97 14.19 -20.42
CA PRO A 61 22.28 15.01 -19.42
C PRO A 61 21.84 14.17 -18.21
N LYS A 62 22.64 14.22 -17.13
CA LYS A 62 22.44 13.46 -15.88
C LYS A 62 21.03 13.61 -15.27
N ALA A 63 20.31 14.69 -15.59
CA ALA A 63 18.92 14.90 -15.21
C ALA A 63 17.94 13.84 -15.76
N LYS A 64 18.16 13.29 -16.97
CA LYS A 64 17.22 12.33 -17.59
C LYS A 64 17.21 10.95 -16.93
N VAL A 65 18.37 10.46 -16.46
CA VAL A 65 18.48 9.13 -15.81
C VAL A 65 17.63 9.07 -14.54
N LYS A 66 17.67 10.13 -13.73
CA LYS A 66 16.93 10.22 -12.46
C LYS A 66 15.42 10.30 -12.67
N ALA A 67 14.96 11.02 -13.68
CA ALA A 67 13.54 11.22 -13.98
C ALA A 67 12.80 9.92 -14.43
N VAL A 68 13.53 8.92 -14.92
CA VAL A 68 12.98 7.59 -15.27
C VAL A 68 12.88 6.71 -14.03
N GLN A 69 13.94 6.63 -13.22
CA GLN A 69 13.96 5.81 -11.99
C GLN A 69 12.86 6.22 -10.98
N GLU A 70 12.53 7.50 -10.88
CA GLU A 70 11.49 8.00 -9.96
C GLU A 70 10.04 7.77 -10.47
N ARG A 71 9.84 7.33 -11.72
CA ARG A 71 8.50 7.12 -12.32
C ARG A 71 8.00 5.68 -12.37
N SER A 72 8.81 4.69 -12.03
CA SER A 72 8.43 3.26 -12.05
C SER A 72 7.58 2.80 -10.85
N VAL A 73 7.22 3.69 -9.92
CA VAL A 73 6.55 3.33 -8.66
C VAL A 73 5.02 3.37 -8.78
N GLY A 74 4.44 2.23 -9.14
CA GLY A 74 3.10 1.84 -8.71
C GLY A 74 1.96 2.05 -9.71
N LEU A 75 1.64 0.97 -10.44
CA LEU A 75 0.27 0.71 -10.89
C LEU A 75 -0.08 -0.73 -10.54
N VAL A 76 -1.09 -0.92 -9.69
CA VAL A 76 -1.66 -2.24 -9.37
C VAL A 76 -2.98 -2.33 -10.10
N ILE A 77 -3.12 -3.32 -10.98
CA ILE A 77 -4.38 -3.66 -11.65
C ILE A 77 -4.82 -5.02 -11.11
N ASP A 78 -6.01 -5.06 -10.52
CA ASP A 78 -6.66 -6.26 -10.00
C ASP A 78 -7.71 -6.70 -11.03
N SER A 79 -7.61 -7.94 -11.54
CA SER A 79 -8.51 -8.45 -12.56
C SER A 79 -8.55 -9.99 -12.60
N ASP A 80 -9.64 -10.57 -12.09
CA ASP A 80 -10.02 -11.98 -12.26
C ASP A 80 -11.54 -12.13 -12.03
N VAL A 81 -12.33 -12.28 -13.10
CA VAL A 81 -13.72 -12.81 -13.12
C VAL A 81 -13.88 -13.60 -14.44
N PRO A 82 -14.48 -14.82 -14.44
CA PRO A 82 -14.52 -15.71 -15.61
C PRO A 82 -15.76 -15.54 -16.53
N PHE A 83 -15.76 -16.23 -17.68
CA PHE A 83 -16.81 -16.22 -18.72
C PHE A 83 -17.61 -17.52 -18.81
N THR A 84 -18.92 -17.42 -19.06
CA THR A 84 -19.78 -18.16 -20.04
C THR A 84 -21.18 -17.52 -19.98
N ILE A 85 -21.83 -16.98 -21.03
CA ILE A 85 -22.35 -17.60 -22.28
C ILE A 85 -23.45 -18.63 -21.94
N PHE A 86 -24.69 -18.59 -22.45
CA PHE A 86 -25.31 -17.84 -23.58
C PHE A 86 -26.15 -16.61 -23.11
N GLU A 87 -27.35 -16.16 -23.54
CA GLU A 87 -28.27 -16.45 -24.68
C GLU A 87 -29.06 -15.18 -25.14
N HIS A 88 -29.85 -15.30 -26.21
CA HIS A 88 -30.74 -14.35 -26.91
C HIS A 88 -30.06 -13.16 -27.61
N LYS A 89 -29.76 -13.36 -28.90
CA LYS A 89 -28.90 -12.48 -29.72
C LYS A 89 -29.49 -11.08 -30.00
N PHE A 90 -30.74 -11.02 -30.46
CA PHE A 90 -31.35 -9.78 -30.96
C PHE A 90 -31.50 -8.68 -29.90
N LEU A 91 -32.03 -9.02 -28.71
CA LEU A 91 -32.18 -8.06 -27.61
C LEU A 91 -30.82 -7.61 -27.04
N LYS A 92 -29.83 -8.52 -26.99
CA LYS A 92 -28.46 -8.15 -26.59
C LYS A 92 -27.80 -7.21 -27.59
N GLU A 93 -27.89 -7.47 -28.89
CA GLU A 93 -27.32 -6.59 -29.92
C GLU A 93 -27.96 -5.19 -29.90
N LEU A 94 -29.25 -5.06 -29.59
CA LEU A 94 -29.92 -3.76 -29.43
C LEU A 94 -29.42 -2.98 -28.20
N PHE A 95 -29.29 -3.65 -27.04
CA PHE A 95 -28.89 -3.00 -25.79
C PHE A 95 -27.38 -2.76 -25.64
N TYR A 96 -26.51 -3.62 -26.20
CA TYR A 96 -25.05 -3.42 -26.20
C TYR A 96 -24.59 -2.22 -27.07
N GLN A 97 -25.47 -1.64 -27.88
CA GLN A 97 -25.18 -0.38 -28.59
C GLN A 97 -25.37 0.87 -27.73
N PHE A 98 -26.04 0.77 -26.57
CA PHE A 98 -26.23 1.88 -25.64
C PHE A 98 -25.18 1.85 -24.52
N ASP A 99 -24.60 3.02 -24.25
CA ASP A 99 -23.54 3.18 -23.25
C ASP A 99 -24.14 3.04 -21.83
N HIS A 100 -23.66 2.07 -21.04
CA HIS A 100 -24.19 1.73 -19.70
C HIS A 100 -23.96 2.83 -18.62
N GLU A 101 -23.60 4.04 -19.03
CA GLU A 101 -23.25 5.20 -18.19
C GLU A 101 -24.23 6.37 -18.33
N LEU A 102 -25.28 6.23 -19.15
CA LEU A 102 -26.29 7.27 -19.39
C LEU A 102 -27.64 6.90 -18.74
N PRO A 103 -28.44 7.88 -18.28
CA PRO A 103 -29.85 7.65 -17.99
C PRO A 103 -30.56 7.38 -19.32
N VAL A 104 -31.05 6.15 -19.51
CA VAL A 104 -31.71 5.73 -20.75
C VAL A 104 -33.23 5.67 -20.53
N ALA A 105 -33.99 6.24 -21.46
CA ALA A 105 -35.39 5.91 -21.68
C ALA A 105 -35.51 5.14 -22.99
N LEU A 106 -36.18 3.98 -22.97
CA LEU A 106 -36.50 3.19 -24.15
C LEU A 106 -38.01 3.13 -24.32
N GLN A 107 -38.47 3.39 -25.54
CA GLN A 107 -39.82 3.10 -26.00
C GLN A 107 -39.72 1.97 -27.02
N ILE A 108 -40.27 0.79 -26.68
CA ILE A 108 -40.15 -0.42 -27.51
C ILE A 108 -41.52 -0.74 -28.11
N PRO A 109 -41.73 -0.52 -29.42
CA PRO A 109 -42.92 -0.97 -30.12
C PRO A 109 -42.78 -2.43 -30.59
N TRP A 110 -43.89 -3.18 -30.65
CA TRP A 110 -43.87 -4.60 -31.05
C TRP A 110 -44.99 -4.94 -32.02
N SER A 111 -44.67 -5.66 -33.10
CA SER A 111 -45.70 -6.21 -34.00
C SER A 111 -46.46 -7.37 -33.35
N SER A 112 -47.73 -7.52 -33.73
CA SER A 112 -48.68 -8.50 -33.17
C SER A 112 -48.30 -9.99 -33.34
N SER A 113 -47.26 -10.30 -34.10
CA SER A 113 -46.72 -11.65 -34.30
C SER A 113 -45.65 -12.06 -33.28
N SER A 114 -45.20 -11.16 -32.41
CA SER A 114 -43.91 -11.29 -31.70
C SER A 114 -43.97 -11.61 -30.19
N ILE A 115 -45.16 -11.88 -29.62
CA ILE A 115 -45.31 -12.17 -28.17
C ILE A 115 -45.73 -13.63 -27.95
N THR A 116 -44.75 -14.51 -27.71
CA THR A 116 -44.98 -15.73 -26.92
C THR A 116 -44.82 -15.42 -25.43
N ARG A 117 -45.38 -16.29 -24.58
CA ARG A 117 -45.36 -16.15 -23.12
C ARG A 117 -43.95 -16.30 -22.50
N GLU A 118 -42.96 -16.63 -23.31
CA GLU A 118 -41.57 -16.91 -22.92
C GLU A 118 -40.72 -15.64 -22.84
N LEU A 119 -41.02 -14.62 -23.66
CA LEU A 119 -40.26 -13.35 -23.67
C LEU A 119 -40.54 -12.46 -22.45
N THR A 120 -41.64 -12.69 -21.72
CA THR A 120 -42.03 -11.87 -20.56
C THR A 120 -41.09 -12.04 -19.36
N GLY A 121 -40.54 -13.24 -19.16
CA GLY A 121 -39.58 -13.52 -18.08
C GLY A 121 -38.25 -12.75 -18.25
N PRO A 122 -37.54 -12.93 -19.39
CA PRO A 122 -36.29 -12.22 -19.69
C PRO A 122 -36.41 -10.68 -19.61
N ILE A 123 -37.55 -10.10 -20.00
CA ILE A 123 -37.76 -8.65 -19.87
C ILE A 123 -37.82 -8.23 -18.39
N ILE A 124 -38.49 -9.00 -17.53
CA ILE A 124 -38.58 -8.70 -16.09
C ILE A 124 -37.21 -8.91 -15.40
N GLU A 125 -36.45 -9.94 -15.77
CA GLU A 125 -35.07 -10.12 -15.29
C GLU A 125 -34.18 -8.96 -15.73
N LEU A 126 -34.20 -8.58 -17.01
CA LEU A 126 -33.39 -7.48 -17.55
C LEU A 126 -33.75 -6.13 -16.91
N MET A 127 -35.03 -5.87 -16.64
CA MET A 127 -35.46 -4.71 -15.84
C MET A 127 -34.86 -4.75 -14.42
N GLY A 128 -34.83 -5.92 -13.77
CA GLY A 128 -34.24 -6.11 -12.44
C GLY A 128 -32.70 -6.05 -12.41
N GLU A 129 -32.02 -6.48 -13.48
CA GLU A 129 -30.56 -6.39 -13.61
C GLU A 129 -30.10 -4.94 -13.81
N HIS A 130 -30.81 -4.19 -14.66
CA HIS A 130 -30.47 -2.82 -15.05
C HIS A 130 -31.19 -1.71 -14.26
N GLY A 131 -32.09 -2.05 -13.33
CA GLY A 131 -32.80 -1.08 -12.49
C GLY A 131 -33.78 -0.18 -13.26
N LEU A 132 -34.45 -0.77 -14.26
CA LEU A 132 -35.40 -0.10 -15.15
C LEU A 132 -36.84 -0.20 -14.61
N HIS A 133 -37.56 0.93 -14.61
CA HIS A 133 -38.97 1.03 -14.21
C HIS A 133 -39.85 1.27 -15.43
N SER A 134 -41.08 0.74 -15.40
CA SER A 134 -42.10 1.07 -16.40
C SER A 134 -42.71 2.44 -16.09
N LEU A 135 -42.61 3.38 -17.01
CA LEU A 135 -43.15 4.73 -16.88
C LEU A 135 -44.64 4.83 -17.24
N LEU A 136 -45.13 3.92 -18.08
CA LEU A 136 -46.54 3.88 -18.47
C LEU A 136 -47.45 3.39 -17.32
N PRO A 137 -48.60 4.06 -17.07
CA PRO A 137 -49.61 3.56 -16.14
C PRO A 137 -50.08 2.15 -16.50
N ARG A 138 -50.24 1.29 -15.48
CA ARG A 138 -50.57 -0.13 -15.65
C ARG A 138 -51.96 -0.29 -16.26
N GLY A 139 -52.03 -0.90 -17.46
CA GLY A 139 -53.27 -1.10 -18.21
C GLY A 139 -53.54 -0.06 -19.30
N THR A 140 -52.62 0.88 -19.53
CA THR A 140 -52.67 1.78 -20.70
C THR A 140 -52.72 0.97 -22.00
N LYS A 141 -53.81 1.08 -22.77
CA LYS A 141 -53.96 0.39 -24.06
C LYS A 141 -53.19 1.14 -25.15
N THR A 142 -52.16 0.51 -25.71
CA THR A 142 -51.25 1.13 -26.69
C THR A 142 -51.48 0.63 -28.12
N TRP A 143 -52.05 -0.55 -28.31
CA TRP A 143 -52.32 -1.14 -29.62
C TRP A 143 -53.80 -1.50 -29.81
N GLU A 144 -54.29 -1.37 -31.04
CA GLU A 144 -55.68 -1.62 -31.44
C GLU A 144 -55.77 -2.37 -32.78
N GLY A 145 -56.10 -3.67 -32.71
CA GLY A 145 -56.11 -4.57 -33.85
C GLY A 145 -57.47 -4.78 -34.51
N PRO A 146 -57.48 -5.49 -35.67
CA PRO A 146 -58.70 -5.81 -36.42
C PRO A 146 -59.79 -6.42 -35.53
N GLY A 147 -60.99 -5.86 -35.60
CA GLY A 147 -62.13 -6.25 -34.77
C GLY A 147 -62.16 -5.64 -33.36
N GLY A 148 -61.48 -4.51 -33.13
CA GLY A 148 -61.59 -3.73 -31.87
C GLY A 148 -60.86 -4.34 -30.67
N ARG A 149 -59.93 -5.27 -30.90
CA ARG A 149 -59.13 -5.87 -29.83
C ARG A 149 -58.01 -4.92 -29.44
N THR A 150 -58.01 -4.48 -28.18
CA THR A 150 -57.05 -3.51 -27.65
C THR A 150 -56.15 -4.12 -26.58
N SER A 151 -54.86 -3.79 -26.59
CA SER A 151 -53.83 -4.36 -25.70
C SER A 151 -52.78 -3.35 -25.26
N THR A 152 -52.07 -3.65 -24.17
CA THR A 152 -50.83 -2.97 -23.75
C THR A 152 -49.66 -3.75 -24.33
N ILE A 153 -49.10 -3.27 -25.43
CA ILE A 153 -47.99 -3.93 -26.14
C ILE A 153 -46.70 -3.13 -26.00
N ASP A 154 -46.82 -1.81 -26.11
CA ASP A 154 -45.68 -0.90 -26.21
C ASP A 154 -45.24 -0.46 -24.82
N LEU A 155 -43.94 -0.63 -24.52
CA LEU A 155 -43.38 -0.35 -23.19
C LEU A 155 -42.50 0.89 -23.22
N VAL A 156 -42.68 1.78 -22.24
CA VAL A 156 -41.72 2.84 -21.90
C VAL A 156 -41.00 2.44 -20.62
N LEU A 157 -39.69 2.24 -20.72
CA LEU A 157 -38.80 1.85 -19.62
C LEU A 157 -37.73 2.92 -19.40
N ALA A 158 -37.42 3.26 -18.14
CA ALA A 158 -36.33 4.18 -17.82
C ALA A 158 -35.55 3.78 -16.56
N SER A 159 -34.30 4.23 -16.41
CA SER A 159 -33.50 3.99 -15.20
C SER A 159 -34.13 4.63 -13.96
N THR A 160 -33.76 4.15 -12.77
CA THR A 160 -34.32 4.64 -11.49
C THR A 160 -34.15 6.15 -11.30
N GLU A 161 -33.04 6.70 -11.77
CA GLU A 161 -32.74 8.13 -11.74
C GLU A 161 -33.66 8.90 -12.70
N LEU A 162 -33.75 8.46 -13.97
CA LEU A 162 -34.55 9.16 -15.00
C LEU A 162 -36.06 9.02 -14.76
N ALA A 163 -36.51 7.92 -14.14
CA ALA A 163 -37.88 7.73 -13.70
C ALA A 163 -38.28 8.71 -12.58
N GLY A 164 -37.34 9.13 -11.73
CA GLY A 164 -37.56 10.14 -10.70
C GLY A 164 -37.74 11.56 -11.26
N GLU A 165 -37.10 11.86 -12.40
CA GLU A 165 -37.22 13.14 -13.11
C GLU A 165 -38.42 13.18 -14.10
N MET A 166 -39.21 12.11 -14.21
CA MET A 166 -40.36 12.05 -15.13
C MET A 166 -41.50 12.96 -14.65
N THR A 167 -41.90 13.90 -15.51
CA THR A 167 -43.04 14.81 -15.25
C THR A 167 -44.36 14.32 -15.83
N SER A 168 -44.35 13.57 -16.95
CA SER A 168 -45.53 12.90 -17.49
C SER A 168 -45.19 11.68 -18.36
N CYS A 169 -46.08 10.68 -18.42
CA CYS A 169 -46.03 9.61 -19.41
C CYS A 169 -47.46 9.11 -19.73
N GLY A 170 -47.83 9.04 -21.01
CA GLY A 170 -49.18 8.61 -21.42
C GLY A 170 -49.41 8.68 -22.93
N ILE A 171 -50.62 8.28 -23.36
CA ILE A 171 -51.02 8.29 -24.77
C ILE A 171 -51.09 9.73 -25.28
N HIS A 172 -50.51 10.00 -26.46
CA HIS A 172 -50.63 11.26 -27.16
C HIS A 172 -51.92 11.31 -28.01
N PRO A 173 -52.72 12.40 -28.02
CA PRO A 173 -54.04 12.42 -28.67
C PRO A 173 -54.06 12.45 -30.21
N THR A 174 -52.95 12.16 -30.90
CA THR A 174 -52.83 12.37 -32.35
C THR A 174 -52.98 11.06 -33.13
N GLU A 175 -54.03 10.97 -33.95
CA GLU A 175 -54.26 9.85 -34.87
C GLU A 175 -53.36 9.99 -36.10
N HIS A 176 -52.44 9.02 -36.27
CA HIS A 176 -51.49 8.97 -37.39
C HIS A 176 -51.74 7.78 -38.35
N GLY A 177 -52.92 7.18 -38.30
CA GLY A 177 -53.29 6.04 -39.16
C GLY A 177 -52.58 4.71 -38.85
N SER A 178 -51.90 4.61 -37.70
CA SER A 178 -51.29 3.37 -37.21
C SER A 178 -52.22 2.65 -36.24
N ASP A 179 -52.10 1.32 -36.18
CA ASP A 179 -52.66 0.43 -35.16
C ASP A 179 -52.00 0.59 -33.78
N HIS A 180 -50.86 1.30 -33.70
CA HIS A 180 -50.25 1.74 -32.45
C HIS A 180 -50.60 3.20 -32.13
N ARG A 181 -51.00 3.43 -30.88
CA ARG A 181 -51.27 4.75 -30.30
C ARG A 181 -49.95 5.38 -29.86
N ALA A 182 -49.68 6.60 -30.31
CA ALA A 182 -48.48 7.34 -29.93
C ALA A 182 -48.41 7.54 -28.41
N ILE A 183 -47.20 7.50 -27.84
CA ILE A 183 -46.94 7.71 -26.41
C ILE A 183 -46.03 8.93 -26.28
N ARG A 184 -46.38 9.83 -25.35
CA ARG A 184 -45.56 10.98 -24.96
C ARG A 184 -45.01 10.73 -23.57
N THR A 185 -43.71 10.98 -23.40
CA THR A 185 -43.03 10.97 -22.11
C THR A 185 -42.28 12.29 -21.95
N GLU A 186 -42.38 12.91 -20.79
CA GLU A 186 -41.74 14.17 -20.45
C GLU A 186 -40.88 14.00 -19.20
N PHE A 187 -39.71 14.62 -19.20
CA PHE A 187 -38.77 14.63 -18.09
C PHE A 187 -38.43 16.08 -17.75
N ASP A 188 -38.23 16.38 -16.46
CA ASP A 188 -37.42 17.55 -16.11
C ASP A 188 -35.97 17.27 -16.52
N THR A 189 -35.32 18.29 -17.06
CA THR A 189 -33.91 18.26 -17.48
C THR A 189 -33.11 19.37 -16.82
N THR A 190 -33.68 20.06 -15.83
CA THR A 190 -33.05 21.11 -15.04
C THR A 190 -31.82 20.53 -14.33
N PRO A 191 -30.59 20.93 -14.68
CA PRO A 191 -29.41 20.28 -14.13
C PRO A 191 -29.30 20.52 -12.62
N PRO A 192 -29.22 19.49 -11.77
CA PRO A 192 -29.12 19.67 -10.32
C PRO A 192 -27.88 20.48 -9.98
N GLU A 193 -28.05 21.59 -9.25
CA GLU A 193 -26.97 22.57 -9.03
C GLU A 193 -25.90 22.01 -8.08
N ARG A 194 -24.91 21.33 -8.68
CA ARG A 194 -23.72 20.85 -7.99
C ARG A 194 -22.87 22.04 -7.53
N THR A 195 -23.12 22.50 -6.31
CA THR A 195 -22.27 23.44 -5.60
C THR A 195 -20.81 22.94 -5.65
N PRO A 196 -19.88 23.69 -6.29
CA PRO A 196 -18.51 23.22 -6.48
C PRO A 196 -17.77 23.23 -5.14
N SER A 197 -17.37 22.05 -4.66
CA SER A 197 -16.71 21.91 -3.36
C SER A 197 -15.41 22.71 -3.32
N GLU A 198 -15.37 23.79 -2.54
CA GLU A 198 -14.19 24.64 -2.43
C GLU A 198 -12.98 23.86 -1.90
N ARG A 199 -11.92 23.77 -2.70
CA ARG A 199 -10.73 22.97 -2.35
C ARG A 199 -9.53 23.87 -2.10
N MET A 200 -9.01 23.85 -0.88
CA MET A 200 -7.75 24.52 -0.52
C MET A 200 -6.57 24.04 -1.38
N LEU A 201 -5.82 24.99 -1.94
CA LEU A 201 -4.61 24.75 -2.73
C LEU A 201 -3.37 24.84 -1.84
N PHE A 202 -3.17 23.86 -0.95
CA PHE A 202 -2.00 23.79 -0.06
C PHE A 202 -0.62 23.78 -0.78
N LYS A 203 -0.58 23.56 -2.11
CA LYS A 203 0.63 23.72 -2.93
C LYS A 203 0.99 25.19 -3.22
N ASN A 204 0.01 26.08 -3.10
CA ASN A 204 0.08 27.51 -3.38
C ASN A 204 -0.07 28.36 -2.11
N ALA A 205 0.01 27.71 -0.93
CA ALA A 205 -0.10 28.38 0.36
C ALA A 205 1.14 29.23 0.68
N PRO A 206 1.00 30.47 1.16
CA PRO A 206 2.10 31.33 1.59
C PRO A 206 2.67 30.86 2.94
N TRP A 207 3.41 29.75 2.93
CA TRP A 207 3.86 29.09 4.17
C TRP A 207 4.71 29.96 5.10
N LEU A 208 5.35 31.02 4.60
CA LEU A 208 6.09 31.97 5.43
C LEU A 208 5.14 32.85 6.26
N GLU A 209 4.17 33.49 5.62
CA GLU A 209 3.14 34.31 6.26
C GLU A 209 2.27 33.49 7.23
N ILE A 210 1.90 32.27 6.84
CA ILE A 210 1.14 31.35 7.70
C ILE A 210 1.96 30.98 8.94
N LYS A 211 3.25 30.68 8.81
CA LYS A 211 4.15 30.43 9.96
C LYS A 211 4.21 31.64 10.89
N GLU A 212 4.35 32.85 10.34
CA GLU A 212 4.45 34.08 11.12
C GLU A 212 3.16 34.35 11.90
N ARG A 213 2.01 34.34 11.21
CA ARG A 213 0.70 34.58 11.82
C ARG A 213 0.33 33.51 12.86
N VAL A 214 0.74 32.26 12.65
CA VAL A 214 0.59 31.19 13.66
C VAL A 214 1.54 31.40 14.84
N ARG A 215 2.76 31.89 14.64
CA ARG A 215 3.71 32.19 15.73
C ARG A 215 3.14 33.27 16.65
N THR A 216 2.85 34.46 16.11
CA THR A 216 2.38 35.60 16.90
C THR A 216 1.09 35.29 17.66
N LYS A 217 0.12 34.61 17.01
CA LYS A 217 -1.12 34.16 17.68
C LYS A 217 -0.85 33.10 18.77
N LEU A 218 0.11 32.19 18.59
CA LEU A 218 0.43 31.19 19.63
C LEU A 218 1.23 31.78 20.78
N GLU A 219 2.12 32.76 20.56
CA GLU A 219 2.90 33.41 21.63
C GLU A 219 2.00 34.12 22.64
N ALA A 220 0.92 34.76 22.18
CA ALA A 220 -0.10 35.38 23.03
C ALA A 220 -0.98 34.39 23.85
N LEU A 221 -0.83 33.07 23.68
CA LEU A 221 -1.72 32.07 24.28
C LEU A 221 -1.06 31.18 25.36
N PRO A 222 -1.78 30.85 26.45
CA PRO A 222 -1.25 30.04 27.55
C PRO A 222 -1.02 28.58 27.13
N CYS A 223 0.08 28.00 27.64
CA CYS A 223 0.49 26.63 27.29
C CYS A 223 -0.30 25.56 28.04
N GLY A 224 -0.56 25.75 29.34
CA GLY A 224 -1.22 24.77 30.20
C GLY A 224 -2.74 24.70 30.07
N GLY A 225 -3.38 23.98 31.00
CA GLY A 225 -4.79 23.60 30.94
C GLY A 225 -5.00 22.20 30.35
N THR A 226 -6.25 21.78 30.21
CA THR A 226 -6.62 20.42 29.79
C THR A 226 -6.18 20.11 28.36
N VAL A 227 -6.03 18.81 28.04
CA VAL A 227 -5.68 18.30 26.70
C VAL A 227 -6.64 18.84 25.63
N GLN A 228 -7.93 18.93 25.95
CA GLN A 228 -8.95 19.51 25.08
C GLN A 228 -8.66 21.00 24.82
N ALA A 229 -8.57 21.83 25.87
CA ALA A 229 -8.39 23.27 25.73
C ALA A 229 -7.05 23.66 25.07
N GLN A 230 -5.99 22.88 25.28
CA GLN A 230 -4.72 23.01 24.54
C GLN A 230 -4.90 22.70 23.04
N THR A 231 -5.62 21.63 22.71
CA THR A 231 -5.92 21.24 21.33
C THR A 231 -6.76 22.29 20.63
N ASP A 232 -7.79 22.82 21.29
CA ASP A 232 -8.72 23.80 20.71
C ASP A 232 -8.02 25.10 20.36
N ARG A 233 -7.19 25.64 21.28
CA ARG A 233 -6.38 26.83 21.01
C ARG A 233 -5.40 26.63 19.85
N LEU A 234 -4.68 25.50 19.82
CA LEU A 234 -3.75 25.18 18.74
C LEU A 234 -4.47 25.02 17.40
N MET A 235 -5.59 24.31 17.38
CA MET A 235 -6.35 24.05 16.15
C MET A 235 -7.08 25.29 15.64
N SER A 236 -7.63 26.15 16.50
CA SER A 236 -8.17 27.45 16.08
C SER A 236 -7.11 28.30 15.40
N VAL A 237 -5.97 28.57 16.06
CA VAL A 237 -4.92 29.44 15.47
C VAL A 237 -4.42 28.90 14.12
N VAL A 238 -4.26 27.58 13.98
CA VAL A 238 -3.86 26.95 12.71
C VAL A 238 -4.98 27.00 11.67
N LEU A 239 -6.23 26.72 12.03
CA LEU A 239 -7.36 26.73 11.09
C LEU A 239 -7.68 28.16 10.61
N ASP A 240 -7.66 29.17 11.48
CA ASP A 240 -7.79 30.59 11.11
C ASP A 240 -6.75 30.96 10.04
N ALA A 241 -5.47 30.70 10.33
CA ALA A 241 -4.37 31.05 9.43
C ALA A 241 -4.44 30.31 8.09
N ILE A 242 -4.92 29.06 8.09
CA ILE A 242 -5.12 28.27 6.88
C ILE A 242 -6.36 28.72 6.08
N ASN A 243 -7.48 29.00 6.74
CA ASN A 243 -8.75 29.38 6.10
C ASN A 243 -8.66 30.71 5.37
N ASP A 244 -7.90 31.66 5.92
CA ASP A 244 -7.74 33.02 5.40
C ASP A 244 -6.65 33.09 4.31
N LEU A 245 -5.51 32.41 4.51
CA LEU A 245 -4.31 32.61 3.68
C LEU A 245 -4.09 31.53 2.61
N VAL A 246 -4.70 30.34 2.70
CA VAL A 246 -4.52 29.30 1.68
C VAL A 246 -5.48 29.55 0.50
N PRO A 247 -4.99 29.76 -0.73
CA PRO A 247 -5.87 30.01 -1.88
C PRO A 247 -6.87 28.88 -2.10
N ARG A 248 -8.15 29.21 -2.25
CA ARG A 248 -9.19 28.24 -2.63
C ARG A 248 -9.19 28.07 -4.15
N ALA A 249 -9.44 26.85 -4.60
CA ALA A 249 -9.52 26.53 -6.02
C ALA A 249 -10.74 27.17 -6.67
N LYS A 250 -10.57 28.35 -7.28
CA LYS A 250 -11.59 28.98 -8.11
C LYS A 250 -11.98 28.03 -9.26
N PRO A 251 -13.27 27.74 -9.50
CA PRO A 251 -13.71 27.11 -10.73
C PRO A 251 -13.22 27.92 -11.92
N SER A 252 -12.62 27.27 -12.93
CA SER A 252 -12.09 27.98 -14.09
C SER A 252 -13.25 28.59 -14.91
N PRO A 253 -13.19 29.87 -15.31
CA PRO A 253 -14.17 30.45 -16.25
C PRO A 253 -14.27 29.67 -17.57
N TYR A 254 -13.17 29.02 -17.97
CA TYR A 254 -13.07 28.19 -19.17
C TYR A 254 -13.43 26.71 -18.92
N ALA A 255 -13.68 26.31 -17.67
CA ALA A 255 -14.41 25.08 -17.40
C ALA A 255 -15.88 25.34 -17.75
N LYS A 256 -16.22 25.14 -19.02
CA LYS A 256 -17.61 25.10 -19.52
C LYS A 256 -18.44 24.32 -18.51
N ARG A 257 -19.45 24.93 -17.88
CA ARG A 257 -20.14 24.37 -16.70
C ARG A 257 -20.73 22.96 -16.93
N TRP A 258 -21.09 22.66 -18.18
CA TRP A 258 -21.59 21.37 -18.63
C TRP A 258 -20.49 20.34 -18.98
N TRP A 259 -19.24 20.76 -19.20
CA TRP A 259 -18.15 19.89 -19.68
C TRP A 259 -17.47 19.16 -18.52
N THR A 260 -18.02 18.00 -18.17
CA THR A 260 -17.46 17.15 -17.12
C THR A 260 -16.23 16.36 -17.56
N THR A 261 -15.59 15.69 -16.59
CA THR A 261 -14.58 14.63 -16.88
C THR A 261 -15.19 13.52 -17.74
N ASP A 262 -16.49 13.28 -17.57
CA ASP A 262 -17.27 12.22 -18.21
C ASP A 262 -17.54 12.59 -19.68
N LEU A 263 -17.88 13.85 -20.00
CA LEU A 263 -17.87 14.32 -21.40
C LEU A 263 -16.46 14.30 -22.03
N THR A 264 -15.41 14.49 -21.24
CA THR A 264 -14.03 14.31 -21.72
C THR A 264 -13.72 12.83 -22.00
N ARG A 265 -14.31 11.90 -21.22
CA ARG A 265 -14.26 10.45 -21.44
C ARG A 265 -15.08 10.07 -22.67
N LEU A 266 -16.34 10.48 -22.77
CA LEU A 266 -17.25 10.23 -23.90
C LEU A 266 -16.71 10.80 -25.22
N ARG A 267 -16.12 12.01 -25.23
CA ARG A 267 -15.42 12.52 -26.43
C ARG A 267 -14.26 11.61 -26.83
N ARG A 268 -13.45 11.14 -25.87
CA ARG A 268 -12.37 10.18 -26.13
C ARG A 268 -12.91 8.80 -26.53
N MET A 269 -14.07 8.38 -26.03
CA MET A 269 -14.75 7.14 -26.43
C MET A 269 -15.28 7.25 -27.86
N ARG A 270 -15.88 8.39 -28.26
CA ARG A 270 -16.38 8.64 -29.62
C ARG A 270 -15.24 8.84 -30.63
N GLN A 271 -14.14 9.47 -30.24
CA GLN A 271 -12.90 9.51 -31.04
C GLN A 271 -12.22 8.14 -31.14
N LYS A 272 -12.21 7.36 -30.05
CA LYS A 272 -11.80 5.95 -30.09
C LYS A 272 -12.73 5.12 -30.97
N LYS A 273 -14.05 5.35 -30.95
CA LYS A 273 -15.02 4.63 -31.76
C LYS A 273 -14.77 4.89 -33.23
N ALA A 274 -14.72 6.15 -33.67
CA ALA A 274 -14.34 6.47 -35.07
C ALA A 274 -12.97 5.89 -35.49
N HIS A 275 -12.01 5.80 -34.57
CA HIS A 275 -10.72 5.12 -34.81
C HIS A 275 -10.83 3.58 -34.84
N TRP A 276 -11.70 2.98 -34.01
CA TRP A 276 -11.98 1.54 -34.00
C TRP A 276 -12.78 1.13 -35.22
N ASP A 277 -13.79 1.90 -35.63
CA ASP A 277 -14.59 1.67 -36.83
C ASP A 277 -13.63 1.62 -38.04
N SER A 278 -12.77 2.62 -38.20
CA SER A 278 -11.70 2.67 -39.22
C SER A 278 -10.60 1.59 -39.07
N PHE A 279 -10.39 1.03 -37.87
CA PHE A 279 -9.45 -0.07 -37.63
C PHE A 279 -10.07 -1.46 -37.89
N LEU A 280 -11.42 -1.55 -37.84
CA LEU A 280 -12.22 -2.74 -38.09
C LEU A 280 -12.62 -2.89 -39.57
N GLU A 281 -12.56 -1.81 -40.36
CA GLU A 281 -12.66 -1.84 -41.82
C GLU A 281 -11.55 -2.71 -42.46
N ASP A 282 -10.39 -2.84 -41.80
CA ASP A 282 -9.36 -3.83 -42.15
C ASP A 282 -9.65 -5.19 -41.50
N GLY A 283 -10.07 -6.15 -42.34
CA GLY A 283 -10.44 -7.50 -41.94
C GLY A 283 -9.32 -8.30 -41.25
N ALA A 284 -8.04 -7.92 -41.40
CA ALA A 284 -6.94 -8.56 -40.67
C ALA A 284 -7.01 -8.32 -39.15
N ASN A 285 -7.65 -7.23 -38.72
CA ASN A 285 -7.66 -6.78 -37.32
C ASN A 285 -8.78 -7.39 -36.47
N ILE A 286 -9.73 -8.11 -37.07
CA ILE A 286 -10.89 -8.74 -36.39
C ILE A 286 -10.44 -9.66 -35.24
N TRP A 287 -9.35 -10.40 -35.41
CA TRP A 287 -8.80 -11.28 -34.37
C TRP A 287 -7.95 -10.56 -33.31
N GLN A 288 -7.59 -9.29 -33.54
CA GLN A 288 -6.96 -8.43 -32.54
C GLN A 288 -8.01 -7.68 -31.71
N SER A 289 -9.07 -7.14 -32.34
CA SER A 289 -10.15 -6.42 -31.64
C SER A 289 -10.88 -7.31 -30.63
N ALA A 290 -11.06 -8.61 -30.93
CA ALA A 290 -11.61 -9.60 -30.02
C ALA A 290 -10.92 -9.65 -28.63
N LYS A 291 -9.61 -9.33 -28.54
CA LYS A 291 -8.89 -9.26 -27.24
C LYS A 291 -9.21 -8.03 -26.40
N TYR A 292 -9.76 -6.97 -27.01
CA TYR A 292 -10.12 -5.73 -26.32
C TYR A 292 -11.59 -5.69 -25.86
N LEU A 293 -12.42 -6.65 -26.30
CA LEU A 293 -13.83 -6.79 -25.94
C LEU A 293 -14.08 -7.54 -24.61
N SER A 294 -13.02 -7.89 -23.86
CA SER A 294 -13.17 -8.41 -22.49
C SER A 294 -13.52 -7.26 -21.52
N PRO A 295 -14.66 -7.31 -20.80
CA PRO A 295 -15.19 -6.16 -20.08
C PRO A 295 -14.37 -5.79 -18.84
N GLY A 296 -13.51 -4.77 -18.98
CA GLY A 296 -12.82 -4.13 -17.86
C GLY A 296 -13.76 -3.21 -17.06
N GLY A 297 -14.30 -3.70 -15.95
CA GLY A 297 -15.37 -3.06 -15.19
C GLY A 297 -15.00 -1.78 -14.41
N GLU A 298 -14.93 -0.65 -15.10
CA GLU A 298 -15.07 0.70 -14.51
C GLU A 298 -16.24 1.46 -15.17
N ALA A 299 -17.47 1.02 -14.91
CA ALA A 299 -18.70 1.67 -15.35
C ALA A 299 -19.22 2.71 -14.32
N MET A 300 -19.83 3.80 -14.80
CA MET A 300 -20.30 4.96 -14.02
C MET A 300 -21.62 4.69 -13.28
N GLY A 301 -21.57 3.81 -12.28
CA GLY A 301 -22.62 3.69 -11.25
C GLY A 301 -22.25 4.45 -9.96
N ASP A 302 -23.22 4.55 -9.06
CA ASP A 302 -22.98 4.94 -7.66
C ASP A 302 -21.91 4.00 -7.06
N LYS A 303 -20.81 4.55 -6.53
CA LYS A 303 -19.55 3.79 -6.31
C LYS A 303 -19.73 2.53 -5.47
N ILE A 304 -20.59 2.63 -4.46
CA ILE A 304 -21.18 1.53 -3.69
C ILE A 304 -22.58 1.30 -4.30
N PRO A 305 -22.86 0.12 -4.89
CA PRO A 305 -24.20 -0.16 -5.41
C PRO A 305 -25.20 -0.39 -4.25
N PRO A 306 -26.52 -0.37 -4.53
CA PRO A 306 -27.53 -0.81 -3.57
C PRO A 306 -27.18 -2.16 -2.94
N LEU A 307 -27.27 -2.22 -1.60
CA LEU A 307 -26.79 -3.33 -0.79
C LEU A 307 -27.93 -4.25 -0.39
N LYS A 308 -27.72 -5.56 -0.48
CA LYS A 308 -28.64 -6.56 0.07
C LYS A 308 -28.48 -6.67 1.59
N ARG A 309 -29.57 -6.46 2.31
CA ARG A 309 -29.72 -6.67 3.75
C ARG A 309 -29.85 -8.17 4.08
N ARG A 310 -29.78 -8.52 5.37
CA ARG A 310 -29.90 -9.92 5.85
C ARG A 310 -31.30 -10.52 5.69
N ASP A 311 -32.32 -9.68 5.61
CA ASP A 311 -33.73 -10.05 5.39
C ASP A 311 -34.05 -10.35 3.90
N GLY A 312 -33.08 -10.16 3.00
CA GLY A 312 -33.25 -10.34 1.55
C GLY A 312 -33.68 -9.08 0.80
N THR A 313 -34.07 -8.01 1.50
CA THR A 313 -34.38 -6.70 0.90
C THR A 313 -33.09 -6.02 0.40
N THR A 314 -33.25 -4.94 -0.38
CA THR A 314 -32.14 -4.13 -0.91
C THR A 314 -32.34 -2.67 -0.51
N THR A 315 -31.26 -2.00 -0.10
CA THR A 315 -31.30 -0.59 0.32
C THR A 315 -31.77 0.33 -0.81
N THR A 316 -32.77 1.17 -0.56
CA THR A 316 -33.36 2.09 -1.54
C THR A 316 -32.56 3.38 -1.72
N ASP A 317 -31.92 3.89 -0.66
CA ASP A 317 -31.22 5.18 -0.68
C ASP A 317 -29.82 5.17 -0.02
N LYS A 318 -29.16 6.34 -0.01
CA LYS A 318 -27.79 6.52 0.48
C LYS A 318 -27.67 6.59 2.02
N VAL A 319 -28.78 6.84 2.73
CA VAL A 319 -28.89 6.74 4.18
C VAL A 319 -28.97 5.28 4.57
N GLU A 320 -29.87 4.50 3.95
CA GLU A 320 -29.99 3.06 4.18
C GLU A 320 -28.67 2.31 3.88
N GLN A 321 -27.99 2.67 2.80
CA GLN A 321 -26.65 2.15 2.48
C GLN A 321 -25.61 2.50 3.56
N ALA A 322 -25.65 3.72 4.12
CA ALA A 322 -24.76 4.14 5.20
C ALA A 322 -25.02 3.36 6.49
N GLU A 323 -26.28 3.09 6.83
CA GLU A 323 -26.66 2.31 8.01
C GLU A 323 -26.29 0.83 7.91
N GLU A 324 -26.59 0.17 6.78
CA GLU A 324 -26.21 -1.24 6.55
C GLU A 324 -24.69 -1.43 6.54
N LEU A 325 -23.93 -0.47 5.99
CA LEU A 325 -22.48 -0.48 6.09
C LEU A 325 -22.00 -0.31 7.53
N LEU A 326 -22.55 0.64 8.31
CA LEU A 326 -22.16 0.83 9.70
C LEU A 326 -22.47 -0.40 10.56
N SER A 327 -23.66 -1.01 10.43
CA SER A 327 -24.07 -2.18 11.21
C SER A 327 -23.23 -3.44 10.89
N VAL A 328 -22.80 -3.59 9.64
CA VAL A 328 -21.93 -4.70 9.21
C VAL A 328 -20.44 -4.44 9.50
N PHE A 329 -20.02 -3.17 9.60
CA PHE A 329 -18.66 -2.81 9.98
C PHE A 329 -18.43 -2.81 11.50
N PHE A 330 -19.43 -2.45 12.30
CA PHE A 330 -19.37 -2.42 13.76
C PHE A 330 -20.49 -3.28 14.36
N PRO A 331 -20.43 -4.62 14.18
CA PRO A 331 -21.40 -5.51 14.80
C PRO A 331 -21.28 -5.45 16.34
N PRO A 332 -22.37 -5.71 17.08
CA PRO A 332 -22.29 -5.84 18.52
C PRO A 332 -21.37 -7.00 18.91
N LEU A 333 -20.72 -6.87 20.08
CA LEU A 333 -19.96 -7.95 20.70
C LEU A 333 -20.90 -9.11 21.11
N PRO A 334 -20.36 -10.34 21.33
CA PRO A 334 -21.11 -11.44 21.91
C PRO A 334 -21.77 -11.06 23.24
N ALA A 335 -23.02 -11.48 23.45
CA ALA A 335 -23.79 -11.15 24.65
C ALA A 335 -23.21 -11.72 25.96
N VAL A 336 -22.35 -12.75 25.85
CA VAL A 336 -21.52 -13.27 26.93
C VAL A 336 -20.08 -13.32 26.43
N ILE A 337 -19.18 -12.67 27.16
CA ILE A 337 -17.74 -12.82 27.03
C ILE A 337 -17.27 -13.34 28.39
N GLU A 338 -16.59 -14.48 28.40
CA GLU A 338 -16.11 -15.06 29.66
C GLU A 338 -14.88 -14.34 30.18
N ASP A 339 -14.72 -14.30 31.50
CA ASP A 339 -13.50 -13.80 32.14
C ASP A 339 -12.26 -14.62 31.75
N GLU A 340 -11.11 -13.94 31.77
CA GLU A 340 -9.81 -14.58 31.67
C GLU A 340 -9.08 -14.42 33.00
N GLU A 341 -8.54 -15.52 33.53
CA GLU A 341 -7.82 -15.54 34.80
C GLU A 341 -6.73 -14.45 34.85
N ARG A 342 -6.67 -13.70 35.95
CA ARG A 342 -5.66 -12.66 36.16
C ARG A 342 -4.26 -13.27 36.25
N ARG A 343 -3.56 -13.29 35.12
CA ARG A 343 -2.17 -13.70 35.03
C ARG A 343 -1.27 -12.75 35.84
N PRO A 344 -0.20 -13.25 36.47
CA PRO A 344 0.77 -12.38 37.14
C PRO A 344 1.39 -11.42 36.11
N ALA A 345 1.24 -10.12 36.35
CA ALA A 345 1.73 -9.11 35.43
C ALA A 345 3.26 -9.11 35.37
N GLN A 346 3.81 -9.04 34.15
CA GLN A 346 5.23 -8.75 33.97
C GLN A 346 5.58 -7.36 34.51
N ARG A 347 6.81 -7.18 34.99
CA ARG A 347 7.30 -5.90 35.50
C ARG A 347 7.13 -4.79 34.46
N GLU A 348 6.51 -3.68 34.85
CA GLU A 348 6.29 -2.54 33.96
C GLU A 348 7.60 -2.01 33.36
N ILE A 349 7.60 -1.84 32.04
CA ILE A 349 8.78 -1.48 31.24
C ILE A 349 9.00 0.03 31.30
N ALA A 350 10.20 0.46 31.70
CA ALA A 350 10.54 1.88 31.73
C ALA A 350 10.48 2.50 30.31
N MET A 351 9.55 3.43 30.13
CA MET A 351 9.48 4.32 28.97
C MET A 351 9.67 5.77 29.45
N PRO A 352 10.68 6.51 28.98
CA PRO A 352 10.92 7.89 29.40
C PRO A 352 9.89 8.86 28.79
N GLU A 353 9.97 10.15 29.14
CA GLU A 353 9.15 11.19 28.52
C GLU A 353 9.37 11.28 26.99
N LEU A 354 8.42 11.88 26.25
CA LEU A 354 8.56 12.12 24.80
C LEU A 354 9.68 13.14 24.50
N THR A 355 10.57 12.82 23.56
CA THR A 355 11.54 13.82 23.06
C THR A 355 10.97 14.63 21.88
N PRO A 356 11.48 15.85 21.59
CA PRO A 356 11.14 16.58 20.37
C PRO A 356 11.45 15.78 19.09
N GLU A 357 12.60 15.10 19.07
CA GLU A 357 13.13 14.40 17.90
C GLU A 357 12.28 13.17 17.52
N GLU A 358 11.71 12.46 18.50
CA GLU A 358 10.75 11.38 18.26
C GLU A 358 9.54 11.86 17.47
N VAL A 359 8.94 12.96 17.92
CA VAL A 359 7.74 13.53 17.30
C VAL A 359 8.07 14.10 15.93
N GLU A 360 9.19 14.81 15.81
CA GLU A 360 9.65 15.35 14.53
C GLU A 360 9.93 14.23 13.51
N GLU A 361 10.54 13.11 13.89
CA GLU A 361 10.79 12.03 12.92
C GLU A 361 9.48 11.50 12.34
N LYS A 362 8.42 11.35 13.15
CA LYS A 362 7.12 10.86 12.64
C LYS A 362 6.37 11.95 11.85
N VAL A 363 6.46 13.22 12.25
CA VAL A 363 5.96 14.38 11.46
C VAL A 363 6.62 14.37 10.07
N MET A 364 7.94 14.32 10.01
CA MET A 364 8.71 14.41 8.77
C MET A 364 8.63 13.13 7.93
N ALA A 365 8.40 11.96 8.53
CA ALA A 365 8.15 10.70 7.82
C ALA A 365 6.72 10.59 7.24
N ALA A 366 5.74 11.33 7.76
CA ALA A 366 4.35 11.23 7.32
C ALA A 366 4.19 11.50 5.80
N LYS A 367 3.32 10.73 5.12
CA LYS A 367 3.04 10.92 3.69
C LYS A 367 2.22 12.20 3.47
N ALA A 368 2.91 13.27 3.04
CA ALA A 368 2.43 14.66 3.03
C ALA A 368 1.03 14.88 2.42
N TRP A 369 0.70 14.16 1.35
CA TRP A 369 -0.51 14.35 0.54
C TRP A 369 -1.57 13.24 0.72
N LYS A 370 -1.50 12.45 1.80
CA LYS A 370 -2.62 11.54 2.16
C LYS A 370 -3.86 12.36 2.57
N ALA A 371 -5.03 11.74 2.40
CA ALA A 371 -6.31 12.32 2.82
C ALA A 371 -6.28 12.71 4.33
N PRO A 372 -6.78 13.90 4.70
CA PRO A 372 -6.91 14.34 6.09
C PRO A 372 -8.06 13.62 6.80
N GLY A 373 -8.24 13.90 8.09
CA GLY A 373 -9.46 13.52 8.82
C GLY A 373 -10.55 14.58 8.66
N GLU A 374 -11.44 14.65 9.65
CA GLU A 374 -12.44 15.72 9.77
C GLU A 374 -11.80 17.13 9.87
N ASP A 375 -10.55 17.22 10.33
CA ASP A 375 -9.79 18.46 10.42
C ASP A 375 -9.42 19.08 9.05
N GLY A 376 -9.56 18.36 7.94
CA GLY A 376 -9.24 18.86 6.60
C GLY A 376 -7.75 19.15 6.34
N LEU A 377 -6.88 19.03 7.35
CA LEU A 377 -5.46 19.42 7.29
C LEU A 377 -4.57 18.22 6.91
N PRO A 378 -4.09 18.10 5.65
CA PRO A 378 -3.17 17.04 5.24
C PRO A 378 -1.81 17.16 5.96
N ALA A 379 -1.05 16.07 6.00
CA ALA A 379 0.20 15.99 6.76
C ALA A 379 1.27 17.02 6.35
N ILE A 380 1.22 17.55 5.12
CA ILE A 380 2.06 18.69 4.68
C ILE A 380 1.89 19.94 5.58
N VAL A 381 0.68 20.22 6.09
CA VAL A 381 0.42 21.34 7.00
C VAL A 381 1.22 21.15 8.29
N ARG A 382 1.18 19.93 8.85
CA ARG A 382 1.89 19.58 10.09
C ARG A 382 3.42 19.69 9.91
N LYS A 383 3.96 19.34 8.74
CA LYS A 383 5.40 19.52 8.42
C LYS A 383 5.79 21.00 8.29
N GLN A 384 5.04 21.77 7.52
CA GLN A 384 5.38 23.17 7.22
C GLN A 384 5.29 24.07 8.46
N LEU A 385 4.36 23.78 9.37
CA LEU A 385 4.21 24.52 10.62
C LEU A 385 5.06 23.98 11.77
N TRP A 386 5.73 22.82 11.63
CA TRP A 386 6.52 22.20 12.70
C TRP A 386 7.53 23.14 13.38
N PRO A 387 8.31 23.98 12.65
CA PRO A 387 9.26 24.91 13.28
C PRO A 387 8.63 26.00 14.17
N VAL A 388 7.30 26.13 14.16
CA VAL A 388 6.54 27.09 14.99
C VAL A 388 5.70 26.35 16.04
N VAL A 389 5.00 25.27 15.65
CA VAL A 389 4.07 24.57 16.55
C VAL A 389 4.71 23.45 17.37
N GLY A 390 5.93 23.01 17.03
CA GLY A 390 6.53 21.79 17.58
C GLY A 390 6.58 21.73 19.10
N GLY A 391 6.99 22.83 19.76
CA GLY A 391 7.01 22.91 21.23
C GLY A 391 5.62 22.82 21.87
N ARG A 392 4.61 23.47 21.27
CA ARG A 392 3.21 23.41 21.73
C ARG A 392 2.62 22.00 21.53
N VAL A 393 2.91 21.36 20.40
CA VAL A 393 2.50 19.97 20.10
C VAL A 393 3.16 18.98 21.06
N LEU A 394 4.45 19.14 21.36
CA LEU A 394 5.15 18.28 22.31
C LEU A 394 4.58 18.42 23.73
N HIS A 395 4.27 19.65 24.18
CA HIS A 395 3.60 19.87 25.47
C HIS A 395 2.23 19.18 25.52
N LEU A 396 1.39 19.39 24.49
CA LEU A 396 0.09 18.72 24.36
C LEU A 396 0.20 17.19 24.40
N PHE A 397 1.17 16.61 23.69
CA PHE A 397 1.38 15.16 23.66
C PHE A 397 1.86 14.62 25.02
N ARG A 398 2.76 15.34 25.70
CA ARG A 398 3.22 15.00 27.07
C ARG A 398 2.06 15.09 28.09
N THR A 399 1.24 16.14 28.02
CA THR A 399 0.01 16.28 28.83
C THR A 399 -0.93 15.11 28.56
N SER A 400 -1.24 14.82 27.29
CA SER A 400 -2.11 13.72 26.87
C SER A 400 -1.70 12.37 27.44
N LEU A 401 -0.41 12.00 27.34
CA LEU A 401 0.10 10.74 27.88
C LEU A 401 0.16 10.70 29.41
N ARG A 402 0.49 11.81 30.08
CA ARG A 402 0.55 11.91 31.55
C ARG A 402 -0.84 11.76 32.17
N ASP A 403 -1.81 12.48 31.61
CA ASP A 403 -3.17 12.55 32.15
C ASP A 403 -4.02 11.34 31.68
N GLY A 404 -3.62 10.69 30.58
CA GLY A 404 -4.31 9.54 30.00
C GLY A 404 -5.55 9.93 29.19
N GLU A 405 -5.53 11.10 28.54
CA GLU A 405 -6.68 11.69 27.85
C GLU A 405 -6.39 11.97 26.37
N LEU A 406 -7.42 11.85 25.52
CA LEU A 406 -7.39 12.31 24.12
C LEU A 406 -8.45 13.40 23.89
N PRO A 407 -8.18 14.44 23.08
CA PRO A 407 -9.17 15.44 22.70
C PRO A 407 -10.24 14.80 21.78
N ALA A 408 -11.45 15.36 21.78
CA ALA A 408 -12.59 14.84 21.04
C ALA A 408 -12.30 14.72 19.52
N GLN A 409 -11.52 15.65 18.96
CA GLN A 409 -11.10 15.66 17.54
C GLN A 409 -10.23 14.45 17.13
N TRP A 410 -9.67 13.68 18.06
CA TRP A 410 -8.92 12.45 17.75
C TRP A 410 -9.77 11.18 18.00
N ARG A 411 -10.89 11.31 18.71
CA ARG A 411 -11.86 10.23 18.95
C ARG A 411 -12.90 10.11 17.81
N SER A 412 -13.23 11.19 17.10
CA SER A 412 -14.06 11.12 15.87
C SER A 412 -13.28 10.58 14.66
N ALA A 413 -13.97 9.92 13.73
CA ALA A 413 -13.41 9.33 12.52
C ALA A 413 -14.32 9.50 11.29
N LYS A 414 -13.76 9.96 10.17
CA LYS A 414 -14.46 9.97 8.87
C LYS A 414 -14.21 8.66 8.12
N ILE A 415 -15.21 7.81 8.03
CA ILE A 415 -15.13 6.45 7.46
C ILE A 415 -15.38 6.48 5.95
N ILE A 416 -14.45 5.93 5.19
CA ILE A 416 -14.56 5.73 3.74
C ILE A 416 -14.62 4.23 3.44
N PRO A 417 -15.73 3.70 2.88
CA PRO A 417 -15.80 2.32 2.43
C PRO A 417 -14.90 2.10 1.19
N LEU A 418 -14.00 1.13 1.25
CA LEU A 418 -13.20 0.69 0.09
C LEU A 418 -13.55 -0.76 -0.30
N LYS A 419 -13.59 -1.03 -1.61
CA LYS A 419 -13.79 -2.39 -2.16
C LYS A 419 -12.70 -3.34 -1.65
N LYS A 420 -13.07 -4.54 -1.20
CA LYS A 420 -12.14 -5.67 -1.00
C LYS A 420 -11.80 -6.25 -2.37
N PRO A 421 -10.52 -6.38 -2.76
CA PRO A 421 -10.12 -6.92 -4.06
C PRO A 421 -10.59 -8.37 -4.23
N GLY A 422 -10.83 -8.78 -5.48
CA GLY A 422 -11.32 -10.13 -5.81
C GLY A 422 -12.57 -10.55 -5.04
N LYS A 423 -13.66 -9.77 -5.12
CA LYS A 423 -14.99 -10.14 -4.61
C LYS A 423 -16.03 -10.20 -5.71
N ASP A 424 -16.77 -11.29 -5.71
CA ASP A 424 -17.70 -11.72 -6.76
C ASP A 424 -18.97 -10.87 -6.78
N ASN A 425 -19.38 -10.35 -5.60
CA ASN A 425 -20.56 -9.51 -5.46
C ASN A 425 -20.30 -8.33 -4.50
N TYR A 426 -20.30 -7.10 -5.04
CA TYR A 426 -20.16 -5.87 -4.26
C TYR A 426 -21.49 -5.28 -3.75
N LYS A 427 -22.65 -5.87 -4.11
CA LYS A 427 -23.97 -5.58 -3.50
C LYS A 427 -24.11 -6.17 -2.08
N VAL A 428 -23.03 -6.64 -1.46
CA VAL A 428 -23.01 -7.18 -0.08
C VAL A 428 -22.07 -6.34 0.77
N ALA A 429 -22.53 -5.80 1.91
CA ALA A 429 -21.74 -4.93 2.79
C ALA A 429 -20.41 -5.58 3.25
N LYS A 430 -20.38 -6.91 3.47
CA LYS A 430 -19.16 -7.69 3.75
C LYS A 430 -18.07 -7.58 2.66
N ALA A 431 -18.38 -7.15 1.43
CA ALA A 431 -17.40 -6.91 0.36
C ALA A 431 -16.59 -5.62 0.51
N TRP A 432 -16.86 -4.81 1.54
CA TRP A 432 -16.26 -3.49 1.76
C TRP A 432 -15.36 -3.45 3.01
N ARG A 433 -14.48 -2.45 3.13
CA ARG A 433 -13.62 -2.16 4.30
C ARG A 433 -13.84 -0.73 4.79
N PRO A 434 -14.07 -0.49 6.10
CA PRO A 434 -14.15 0.85 6.67
C PRO A 434 -12.75 1.43 6.89
N ILE A 435 -12.32 2.40 6.08
CA ILE A 435 -11.07 3.13 6.35
C ILE A 435 -11.36 4.36 7.20
N SER A 436 -10.84 4.38 8.43
CA SER A 436 -10.97 5.47 9.39
C SER A 436 -9.99 6.61 9.10
N LEU A 437 -10.47 7.73 8.55
CA LEU A 437 -9.70 8.96 8.41
C LEU A 437 -9.72 9.76 9.72
N LEU A 438 -8.78 9.46 10.61
CA LEU A 438 -8.53 10.20 11.86
C LEU A 438 -7.81 11.55 11.60
N SER A 439 -7.81 12.47 12.57
CA SER A 439 -7.02 13.73 12.50
C SER A 439 -5.54 13.46 12.20
N THR A 440 -4.88 14.34 11.44
CA THR A 440 -3.44 14.20 11.16
C THR A 440 -2.55 14.43 12.36
N LEU A 441 -3.04 15.11 13.42
CA LEU A 441 -2.26 15.35 14.63
C LEU A 441 -2.25 14.13 15.57
N GLY A 442 -3.42 13.54 15.87
CA GLY A 442 -3.51 12.31 16.67
C GLY A 442 -2.68 11.17 16.09
N LYS A 443 -2.75 10.95 14.77
CA LYS A 443 -1.96 9.93 14.06
C LYS A 443 -0.44 10.09 14.19
N ILE A 444 0.08 11.27 14.56
CA ILE A 444 1.52 11.45 14.84
C ILE A 444 1.84 10.88 16.23
N LEU A 445 1.05 11.20 17.27
CA LEU A 445 1.22 10.63 18.60
C LEU A 445 1.03 9.11 18.58
N GLU A 446 -0.02 8.63 17.91
CA GLU A 446 -0.24 7.19 17.66
C GLU A 446 0.98 6.53 17.00
N ALA A 447 1.67 7.20 16.06
CA ALA A 447 2.86 6.67 15.40
C ALA A 447 4.10 6.62 16.31
N VAL A 448 4.26 7.58 17.23
CA VAL A 448 5.33 7.55 18.24
C VAL A 448 5.10 6.42 19.23
N ILE A 449 3.87 6.30 19.75
CA ILE A 449 3.49 5.22 20.67
C ILE A 449 3.59 3.84 20.02
N ALA A 450 3.16 3.70 18.76
CA ALA A 450 3.30 2.44 18.02
C ALA A 450 4.78 2.00 17.89
N ASP A 451 5.70 2.93 17.64
CA ASP A 451 7.13 2.62 17.49
C ASP A 451 7.80 2.33 18.85
N ARG A 452 7.38 3.01 19.93
CA ARG A 452 7.78 2.73 21.32
C ARG A 452 7.32 1.35 21.80
N ILE A 453 6.05 0.99 21.57
CA ILE A 453 5.54 -0.35 21.91
C ILE A 453 6.23 -1.39 21.01
N SER A 454 6.44 -1.13 19.72
CA SER A 454 7.19 -2.02 18.84
C SER A 454 8.62 -2.26 19.33
N TYR A 455 9.29 -1.24 19.85
CA TYR A 455 10.63 -1.37 20.47
C TYR A 455 10.58 -2.28 21.71
N ALA A 456 9.61 -2.07 22.59
CA ALA A 456 9.44 -2.91 23.77
C ALA A 456 9.11 -4.38 23.42
N VAL A 457 8.25 -4.61 22.43
CA VAL A 457 7.87 -5.93 21.92
C VAL A 457 9.08 -6.76 21.50
N GLU A 458 9.98 -6.17 20.69
CA GLU A 458 11.13 -6.89 20.16
C GLU A 458 12.28 -6.98 21.18
N THR A 459 12.48 -5.94 22.01
CA THR A 459 13.58 -5.89 23.00
C THR A 459 13.32 -6.78 24.22
N PHE A 460 12.07 -6.83 24.71
CA PHE A 460 11.70 -7.57 25.92
C PHE A 460 10.89 -8.85 25.64
N GLY A 461 10.66 -9.19 24.37
CA GLY A 461 10.07 -10.48 23.97
C GLY A 461 8.57 -10.63 24.26
N LEU A 462 7.82 -9.53 24.32
CA LEU A 462 6.45 -9.47 24.86
C LEU A 462 5.41 -10.26 24.05
N LEU A 463 5.70 -10.54 22.78
CA LEU A 463 4.80 -11.22 21.85
C LEU A 463 5.41 -12.52 21.32
N PRO A 464 4.61 -13.61 21.18
CA PRO A 464 5.08 -14.92 20.74
C PRO A 464 5.97 -14.87 19.50
N THR A 465 7.09 -15.60 19.53
CA THR A 465 8.10 -15.57 18.48
C THR A 465 7.62 -16.12 17.13
N ASN A 466 6.44 -16.75 17.10
CA ASN A 466 5.75 -17.27 15.92
C ASN A 466 4.62 -16.36 15.39
N HIS A 467 4.39 -15.18 15.98
CA HIS A 467 3.63 -14.11 15.31
C HIS A 467 4.55 -13.37 14.32
N PHE A 468 4.20 -13.37 13.03
CA PHE A 468 4.98 -12.73 11.97
C PHE A 468 4.38 -11.40 11.51
N GLY A 469 3.07 -11.34 11.29
CA GLY A 469 2.40 -10.15 10.76
C GLY A 469 2.55 -8.94 11.68
N GLY A 470 2.68 -7.76 11.08
CA GLY A 470 2.71 -6.47 11.79
C GLY A 470 4.01 -6.16 12.56
N ARG A 471 4.97 -7.09 12.61
CA ARG A 471 6.23 -6.93 13.33
C ARG A 471 7.39 -6.55 12.42
N LYS A 472 8.47 -6.04 13.02
CA LYS A 472 9.71 -5.68 12.32
C LYS A 472 10.55 -6.95 12.04
N GLN A 473 11.29 -6.94 10.92
CA GLN A 473 12.07 -8.08 10.39
C GLN A 473 11.32 -9.42 10.23
N ARG A 474 9.98 -9.37 10.18
CA ARG A 474 9.11 -10.55 10.09
C ARG A 474 8.20 -10.43 8.87
N SER A 475 8.13 -11.48 8.06
CA SER A 475 7.43 -11.46 6.77
C SER A 475 6.57 -12.72 6.51
N ALA A 476 5.68 -12.64 5.52
CA ALA A 476 4.84 -13.77 5.13
C ALA A 476 5.65 -14.89 4.48
N GLU A 477 6.68 -14.53 3.70
CA GLU A 477 7.62 -15.45 3.05
C GLU A 477 8.40 -16.25 4.10
N GLN A 478 8.87 -15.61 5.18
CA GLN A 478 9.54 -16.29 6.28
C GLN A 478 8.60 -17.24 7.05
N ALA A 479 7.34 -16.85 7.26
CA ALA A 479 6.33 -17.70 7.90
C ALA A 479 5.99 -18.93 7.03
N LEU A 480 5.91 -18.74 5.71
CA LEU A 480 5.69 -19.81 4.73
C LEU A 480 6.91 -20.74 4.62
N LEU A 481 8.14 -20.22 4.62
CA LEU A 481 9.37 -21.03 4.64
C LEU A 481 9.49 -21.87 5.91
N LEU A 482 9.13 -21.31 7.08
CA LEU A 482 9.05 -22.03 8.35
C LEU A 482 8.04 -23.20 8.26
N LEU A 483 6.81 -22.91 7.83
CA LEU A 483 5.76 -23.93 7.67
C LEU A 483 6.18 -25.03 6.68
N GLN A 484 6.73 -24.65 5.52
CA GLN A 484 7.19 -25.60 4.50
C GLN A 484 8.32 -26.48 5.04
N GLU A 485 9.33 -25.93 5.72
CA GLU A 485 10.39 -26.76 6.32
C GLU A 485 9.81 -27.78 7.32
N HIS A 486 8.78 -27.42 8.09
CA HIS A 486 8.07 -28.38 8.95
C HIS A 486 7.29 -29.45 8.16
N ILE A 487 6.67 -29.13 7.02
CA ILE A 487 6.02 -30.09 6.11
C ILE A 487 7.06 -31.07 5.51
N TYR A 488 8.12 -30.53 4.89
CA TYR A 488 9.21 -31.35 4.35
C TYR A 488 9.92 -32.17 5.45
N LYS A 489 9.97 -31.68 6.69
CA LYS A 489 10.46 -32.44 7.86
C LYS A 489 9.51 -33.57 8.28
N ALA A 490 8.20 -33.40 8.18
CA ALA A 490 7.25 -34.49 8.39
C ALA A 490 7.47 -35.62 7.35
N TRP A 491 7.55 -35.28 6.07
CA TRP A 491 7.73 -36.28 5.00
C TRP A 491 9.06 -37.04 5.08
N ARG A 492 10.16 -36.36 5.42
CA ARG A 492 11.46 -37.03 5.69
C ARG A 492 11.38 -38.06 6.82
N ASN A 493 10.50 -37.83 7.80
CA ASN A 493 10.23 -38.76 8.90
C ASN A 493 9.07 -39.74 8.62
N ARG A 494 8.61 -39.85 7.36
CA ARG A 494 7.45 -40.67 6.93
C ARG A 494 6.16 -40.35 7.71
N LYS A 495 5.91 -39.06 7.97
CA LYS A 495 4.76 -38.52 8.72
C LYS A 495 3.91 -37.56 7.88
N VAL A 496 2.64 -37.43 8.26
CA VAL A 496 1.69 -36.44 7.76
C VAL A 496 1.71 -35.21 8.68
N LEU A 497 1.70 -34.02 8.09
CA LEU A 497 1.45 -32.76 8.80
C LEU A 497 0.01 -32.33 8.50
N SER A 498 -0.86 -32.41 9.51
CA SER A 498 -2.22 -31.84 9.44
C SER A 498 -2.16 -30.38 9.87
N LEU A 499 -2.74 -29.47 9.09
CA LEU A 499 -2.83 -28.05 9.38
C LEU A 499 -4.30 -27.62 9.37
N ILE A 500 -4.65 -26.73 10.29
CA ILE A 500 -5.88 -25.95 10.28
C ILE A 500 -5.53 -24.45 10.24
N SER A 501 -6.27 -23.67 9.47
CA SER A 501 -6.15 -22.20 9.41
C SER A 501 -7.49 -21.54 9.65
N PHE A 502 -7.48 -20.50 10.48
CA PHE A 502 -8.60 -19.65 10.87
C PHE A 502 -8.35 -18.21 10.42
N ASP A 503 -9.44 -17.45 10.25
CA ASP A 503 -9.46 -16.01 9.91
C ASP A 503 -10.37 -15.30 10.92
N VAL A 504 -9.86 -14.26 11.58
CA VAL A 504 -10.59 -13.52 12.63
C VAL A 504 -11.62 -12.56 12.01
N LYS A 505 -12.88 -12.79 12.35
CA LYS A 505 -14.04 -12.04 11.87
C LYS A 505 -13.97 -10.57 12.31
N GLY A 506 -14.04 -9.67 11.34
CA GLY A 506 -14.08 -8.24 11.61
C GLY A 506 -12.82 -7.71 12.31
N ALA A 507 -11.64 -8.25 11.98
CA ALA A 507 -10.35 -7.83 12.54
C ALA A 507 -10.21 -6.30 12.67
N TYR A 508 -9.57 -5.87 13.76
CA TYR A 508 -9.58 -4.52 14.33
C TYR A 508 -10.93 -4.07 14.92
N ASN A 509 -12.02 -4.09 14.17
CA ASN A 509 -13.31 -3.56 14.62
C ASN A 509 -13.94 -4.43 15.74
N GLY A 510 -13.84 -5.76 15.65
CA GLY A 510 -14.35 -6.72 16.63
C GLY A 510 -13.43 -6.93 17.86
N VAL A 511 -12.58 -5.97 18.21
CA VAL A 511 -11.67 -6.06 19.36
C VAL A 511 -12.38 -5.56 20.61
N PHE A 512 -12.68 -6.47 21.54
CA PHE A 512 -13.17 -6.10 22.87
C PHE A 512 -12.06 -5.39 23.67
N LYS A 513 -12.30 -4.11 24.01
CA LYS A 513 -11.25 -3.24 24.57
C LYS A 513 -10.72 -3.71 25.92
N ASP A 514 -11.55 -4.17 26.83
CA ASP A 514 -11.12 -4.44 28.21
C ASP A 514 -10.20 -5.67 28.28
N ARG A 515 -10.43 -6.65 27.40
CA ARG A 515 -9.50 -7.78 27.21
C ARG A 515 -8.16 -7.35 26.62
N LEU A 516 -8.15 -6.42 25.67
CA LEU A 516 -6.90 -5.84 25.14
C LEU A 516 -6.11 -5.13 26.25
N LEU A 517 -6.76 -4.30 27.07
CA LEU A 517 -6.12 -3.58 28.17
C LEU A 517 -5.46 -4.55 29.17
N GLN A 518 -6.19 -5.58 29.60
CA GLN A 518 -5.64 -6.64 30.48
C GLN A 518 -4.47 -7.40 29.84
N ARG A 519 -4.53 -7.72 28.54
CA ARG A 519 -3.44 -8.39 27.80
C ARG A 519 -2.22 -7.50 27.57
N LEU A 520 -2.35 -6.17 27.65
CA LEU A 520 -1.25 -5.20 27.67
C LEU A 520 -0.58 -5.13 29.04
N GLU A 521 -1.36 -4.98 30.13
CA GLU A 521 -0.83 -4.93 31.50
C GLU A 521 -0.11 -6.23 31.89
N ALA A 522 -0.72 -7.39 31.57
CA ALA A 522 -0.11 -8.71 31.83
C ALA A 522 1.26 -8.87 31.14
N ARG A 523 1.50 -8.12 30.05
CA ARG A 523 2.74 -8.10 29.25
C ARG A 523 3.61 -6.86 29.53
N GLY A 524 3.48 -6.25 30.70
CA GLY A 524 4.42 -5.24 31.21
C GLY A 524 4.34 -3.87 30.53
N ILE A 525 3.28 -3.59 29.75
CA ILE A 525 3.04 -2.23 29.23
C ILE A 525 2.65 -1.31 30.40
N PRO A 526 3.28 -0.13 30.57
CA PRO A 526 3.04 0.73 31.73
C PRO A 526 1.58 1.18 31.88
N LYS A 527 1.07 1.19 33.10
CA LYS A 527 -0.35 1.50 33.40
C LYS A 527 -0.81 2.87 32.90
N GLY A 528 0.06 3.88 32.96
CA GLY A 528 -0.23 5.21 32.39
C GLY A 528 -0.46 5.17 30.87
N LEU A 529 0.29 4.33 30.16
CA LEU A 529 0.10 4.12 28.72
C LEU A 529 -1.14 3.25 28.43
N VAL A 530 -1.45 2.27 29.28
CA VAL A 530 -2.70 1.50 29.17
C VAL A 530 -3.93 2.38 29.38
N LYS A 531 -3.91 3.30 30.35
CA LYS A 531 -4.97 4.33 30.54
C LYS A 531 -5.16 5.17 29.27
N TRP A 532 -4.07 5.62 28.65
CA TRP A 532 -4.14 6.37 27.39
C TRP A 532 -4.68 5.52 26.22
N ILE A 533 -4.37 4.22 26.18
CA ILE A 533 -4.93 3.28 25.19
C ILE A 533 -6.42 3.05 25.40
N ASP A 534 -6.92 3.02 26.65
CA ASP A 534 -8.36 3.00 26.91
C ASP A 534 -9.05 4.26 26.38
N ALA A 535 -8.50 5.45 26.65
CA ALA A 535 -9.01 6.70 26.10
C ALA A 535 -8.93 6.79 24.56
N PHE A 536 -8.05 6.01 23.92
CA PHE A 536 -7.97 5.86 22.46
C PHE A 536 -9.04 4.89 21.91
N CYS A 537 -9.44 3.87 22.67
CA CYS A 537 -10.50 2.92 22.30
C CYS A 537 -11.91 3.42 22.67
N SER A 538 -12.05 4.22 23.72
CA SER A 538 -13.33 4.62 24.34
C SER A 538 -13.91 5.92 23.77
N ASN A 539 -15.23 6.07 23.91
CA ASN A 539 -16.03 7.26 23.56
C ASN A 539 -15.71 7.79 22.15
N ARG A 540 -15.68 6.87 21.18
CA ARG A 540 -15.41 7.17 19.77
C ARG A 540 -16.69 7.49 19.01
N SER A 541 -16.57 8.33 18.00
CA SER A 541 -17.66 8.65 17.07
C SER A 541 -17.20 8.52 15.63
N ALA A 542 -18.15 8.41 14.71
CA ALA A 542 -17.86 8.36 13.28
C ALA A 542 -18.93 9.04 12.42
N THR A 543 -18.50 9.47 11.24
CA THR A 543 -19.34 9.76 10.08
C THR A 543 -18.94 8.80 8.96
N ILE A 544 -19.87 8.29 8.16
CA ILE A 544 -19.55 7.48 6.97
C ILE A 544 -19.88 8.24 5.69
N VAL A 545 -19.04 8.10 4.66
CA VAL A 545 -19.28 8.69 3.34
C VAL A 545 -19.69 7.62 2.34
N VAL A 546 -20.90 7.75 1.81
CA VAL A 546 -21.48 6.86 0.79
C VAL A 546 -21.88 7.71 -0.41
N ASN A 547 -21.22 7.49 -1.55
CA ASN A 547 -21.61 8.06 -2.85
C ASN A 547 -21.93 9.57 -2.86
N GLY A 548 -21.14 10.35 -2.12
CA GLY A 548 -21.27 11.80 -1.96
C GLY A 548 -22.02 12.23 -0.69
N TYR A 549 -23.00 11.43 -0.25
CA TYR A 549 -23.66 11.62 1.04
C TYR A 549 -22.66 11.37 2.19
N THR A 550 -22.78 12.14 3.27
CA THR A 550 -22.06 11.92 4.53
C THR A 550 -23.11 11.79 5.63
N SER A 551 -23.04 10.70 6.41
CA SER A 551 -23.98 10.48 7.50
C SER A 551 -23.85 11.55 8.59
N GLU A 552 -24.88 11.65 9.42
CA GLU A 552 -24.76 12.24 10.75
C GLU A 552 -23.63 11.57 11.56
N ARG A 553 -23.11 12.29 12.56
CA ARG A 553 -22.15 11.72 13.51
C ARG A 553 -22.87 10.77 14.45
N ARG A 554 -22.49 9.49 14.44
CA ARG A 554 -22.95 8.49 15.41
C ARG A 554 -21.84 8.12 16.37
N GLU A 555 -22.19 7.83 17.61
CA GLU A 555 -21.27 7.21 18.56
C GLU A 555 -21.06 5.74 18.19
N LEU A 556 -19.90 5.21 18.55
CA LEU A 556 -19.52 3.81 18.33
C LEU A 556 -19.18 3.17 19.69
N PRO A 557 -20.18 2.62 20.41
CA PRO A 557 -19.97 2.02 21.74
C PRO A 557 -18.92 0.90 21.74
N GLN A 558 -18.79 0.18 20.63
CA GLN A 558 -17.73 -0.80 20.37
C GLN A 558 -17.06 -0.50 19.02
N ALA A 559 -16.27 0.57 18.99
CA ALA A 559 -15.49 0.98 17.83
C ALA A 559 -14.30 0.06 17.51
N GLY A 560 -13.89 -0.79 18.47
CA GLY A 560 -12.68 -1.60 18.41
C GLY A 560 -11.42 -0.74 18.20
N LEU A 561 -10.58 -1.17 17.27
CA LEU A 561 -9.37 -0.47 16.84
C LEU A 561 -9.60 0.22 15.47
N PRO A 562 -9.35 1.54 15.32
CA PRO A 562 -9.66 2.24 14.08
C PRO A 562 -8.75 1.84 12.90
N GLN A 563 -9.33 1.24 11.86
CA GLN A 563 -8.62 0.79 10.65
C GLN A 563 -8.07 1.97 9.82
N GLY A 564 -6.83 2.35 10.11
CA GLY A 564 -6.15 3.51 9.52
C GLY A 564 -5.16 4.19 10.46
N SER A 565 -5.27 3.92 11.77
CA SER A 565 -4.27 4.26 12.78
C SER A 565 -2.97 3.45 12.58
N PRO A 566 -1.78 4.04 12.83
CA PRO A 566 -0.52 3.29 12.90
C PRO A 566 -0.39 2.46 14.19
N LEU A 567 -1.22 2.71 15.22
CA LEU A 567 -1.19 2.02 16.51
C LEU A 567 -2.03 0.74 16.53
N SER A 568 -3.19 0.75 15.87
CA SER A 568 -4.10 -0.41 15.78
C SER A 568 -3.43 -1.73 15.36
N PRO A 569 -2.52 -1.79 14.37
CA PRO A 569 -1.78 -3.01 14.05
C PRO A 569 -1.03 -3.61 15.24
N VAL A 570 -0.33 -2.78 16.03
CA VAL A 570 0.49 -3.23 17.16
C VAL A 570 -0.39 -3.74 18.30
N LEU A 571 -1.46 -3.01 18.63
CA LEU A 571 -2.41 -3.40 19.67
C LEU A 571 -3.13 -4.73 19.34
N PHE A 572 -3.47 -4.95 18.07
CA PHE A 572 -4.08 -6.21 17.63
C PHE A 572 -3.15 -7.41 17.82
N LEU A 573 -1.82 -7.23 17.79
CA LEU A 573 -0.88 -8.32 18.10
C LEU A 573 -0.94 -8.74 19.58
N PHE A 574 -1.13 -7.79 20.51
CA PHE A 574 -1.33 -8.09 21.93
C PHE A 574 -2.68 -8.77 22.19
N PHE A 575 -3.73 -8.37 21.47
CA PHE A 575 -5.03 -9.03 21.54
C PHE A 575 -4.97 -10.50 21.07
N ASN A 576 -4.33 -10.76 19.91
CA ASN A 576 -4.19 -12.11 19.35
C ASN A 576 -3.08 -12.96 20.01
N ALA A 577 -2.17 -12.37 20.80
CA ALA A 577 -0.99 -13.05 21.33
C ALA A 577 -1.29 -14.42 21.96
N ASP A 578 -2.37 -14.53 22.74
CA ASP A 578 -2.72 -15.73 23.48
C ASP A 578 -3.27 -16.87 22.63
N LEU A 579 -3.85 -16.58 21.46
CA LEU A 579 -4.19 -17.59 20.45
C LEU A 579 -2.92 -18.17 19.81
N VAL A 580 -1.91 -17.32 19.61
CA VAL A 580 -0.70 -17.64 18.86
C VAL A 580 0.36 -18.33 19.73
N GLN A 581 0.31 -18.18 21.06
CA GLN A 581 1.34 -18.62 22.01
C GLN A 581 1.46 -20.15 22.17
N ARG A 582 1.99 -20.82 21.15
CA ARG A 582 2.27 -22.26 21.11
C ARG A 582 3.72 -22.52 20.74
N LYS A 583 4.40 -23.40 21.48
CA LYS A 583 5.74 -23.86 21.15
C LYS A 583 5.73 -24.61 19.80
N ILE A 584 6.67 -24.29 18.92
CA ILE A 584 6.93 -25.03 17.69
C ILE A 584 7.93 -26.15 18.00
N ASP A 585 7.61 -27.39 17.64
CA ASP A 585 8.47 -28.56 17.86
C ASP A 585 8.29 -29.65 16.76
N ALA A 586 8.60 -30.90 17.09
CA ALA A 586 8.48 -32.04 16.18
C ALA A 586 7.08 -32.70 16.15
N LYS A 587 6.18 -32.32 17.07
CA LYS A 587 4.78 -32.78 17.18
C LYS A 587 3.79 -31.75 16.65
N GLY A 588 4.12 -30.46 16.64
CA GLY A 588 3.25 -29.43 16.06
C GLY A 588 3.79 -28.00 16.18
N GLY A 589 2.92 -27.03 15.96
CA GLY A 589 3.23 -25.61 16.06
C GLY A 589 2.08 -24.71 15.62
N SER A 590 2.34 -23.42 15.52
CA SER A 590 1.45 -22.45 14.86
C SER A 590 2.25 -21.25 14.35
N ILE A 591 1.66 -20.50 13.42
CA ILE A 591 2.10 -19.19 12.93
C ILE A 591 0.89 -18.24 12.88
N ALA A 592 1.15 -16.94 12.93
CA ALA A 592 0.10 -15.95 12.70
C ALA A 592 0.60 -14.74 11.90
N PHE A 593 -0.30 -14.15 11.10
CA PHE A 593 -0.05 -12.95 10.34
C PHE A 593 -1.25 -11.99 10.47
N ILE A 594 -1.21 -11.09 11.46
CA ILE A 594 -2.34 -10.22 11.84
C ILE A 594 -3.55 -11.08 12.27
N ASP A 595 -4.48 -11.30 11.35
CA ASP A 595 -5.78 -11.97 11.50
C ASP A 595 -5.81 -13.40 10.91
N ASP A 596 -4.85 -13.76 10.06
CA ASP A 596 -4.60 -15.13 9.64
C ASP A 596 -3.90 -15.91 10.78
N TYR A 597 -4.51 -16.98 11.30
CA TYR A 597 -3.90 -17.89 12.29
C TYR A 597 -3.88 -19.33 11.76
N SER A 598 -2.70 -19.92 11.63
CA SER A 598 -2.53 -21.30 11.15
C SER A 598 -1.79 -22.17 12.18
N ALA A 599 -2.31 -23.35 12.49
CA ALA A 599 -1.76 -24.26 13.48
C ALA A 599 -1.74 -25.71 12.97
N TRP A 600 -0.72 -26.48 13.37
CA TRP A 600 -0.52 -27.83 12.84
C TRP A 600 -0.13 -28.88 13.88
N VAL A 601 -0.25 -30.15 13.47
CA VAL A 601 0.14 -31.36 14.21
C VAL A 601 0.79 -32.35 13.25
N THR A 602 1.79 -33.10 13.73
CA THR A 602 2.60 -34.00 12.91
C THR A 602 2.67 -35.40 13.52
N GLY A 603 2.27 -36.42 12.74
CA GLY A 603 2.05 -37.79 13.19
C GLY A 603 2.04 -38.79 12.03
N PRO A 604 1.80 -40.09 12.27
CA PRO A 604 1.98 -41.13 11.24
C PRO A 604 0.95 -41.05 10.10
N THR A 605 -0.30 -40.67 10.42
CA THR A 605 -1.43 -40.49 9.49
C THR A 605 -2.23 -39.23 9.85
N ALA A 606 -3.11 -38.78 8.95
CA ALA A 606 -4.03 -37.67 9.22
C ALA A 606 -5.03 -38.00 10.35
N GLU A 607 -5.52 -39.24 10.40
CA GLU A 607 -6.40 -39.75 11.47
C GLU A 607 -5.69 -39.71 12.84
N ALA A 608 -4.44 -40.14 12.93
CA ALA A 608 -3.66 -40.04 14.17
C ALA A 608 -3.40 -38.59 14.60
N ASN A 609 -3.44 -37.62 13.67
CA ASN A 609 -3.38 -36.20 13.98
C ASN A 609 -4.73 -35.62 14.44
N ARG A 610 -5.85 -36.31 14.23
CA ARG A 610 -7.22 -35.81 14.41
C ARG A 610 -7.49 -35.27 15.81
N VAL A 611 -7.12 -36.02 16.85
CA VAL A 611 -7.21 -35.60 18.26
C VAL A 611 -6.37 -34.34 18.53
N GLY A 612 -5.19 -34.24 17.91
CA GLY A 612 -4.33 -33.07 18.03
C GLY A 612 -4.86 -31.82 17.32
N ILE A 613 -5.59 -31.99 16.21
CA ILE A 613 -6.29 -30.90 15.50
C ILE A 613 -7.55 -30.49 16.27
N GLN A 614 -8.29 -31.43 16.85
CA GLN A 614 -9.41 -31.11 17.74
C GLN A 614 -8.93 -30.27 18.93
N ALA A 615 -7.86 -30.70 19.62
CA ALA A 615 -7.24 -29.90 20.68
C ALA A 615 -6.65 -28.55 20.21
N VAL A 616 -6.55 -28.27 18.91
CA VAL A 616 -6.26 -26.92 18.37
C VAL A 616 -7.55 -26.12 18.17
N ILE A 617 -8.60 -26.76 17.63
CA ILE A 617 -9.95 -26.19 17.52
C ILE A 617 -10.47 -25.78 18.91
N ASP A 618 -10.45 -26.67 19.89
CA ASP A 618 -11.03 -26.44 21.23
C ASP A 618 -10.38 -25.23 21.92
N ARG A 619 -9.06 -25.07 21.79
CA ARG A 619 -8.34 -23.88 22.30
C ARG A 619 -8.63 -22.60 21.52
N ALA A 620 -8.88 -22.69 20.21
CA ALA A 620 -9.29 -21.54 19.43
C ALA A 620 -10.69 -21.08 19.84
N LEU A 621 -11.64 -22.00 20.04
CA LEU A 621 -12.99 -21.73 20.51
C LEU A 621 -13.02 -21.20 21.96
N GLU A 622 -12.14 -21.70 22.83
CA GLU A 622 -11.99 -21.17 24.19
C GLU A 622 -11.37 -19.75 24.18
N TRP A 623 -10.41 -19.49 23.29
CA TRP A 623 -9.93 -18.13 23.06
C TRP A 623 -11.03 -17.22 22.47
N GLU A 624 -11.91 -17.74 21.62
CA GLU A 624 -13.09 -17.03 21.08
C GLU A 624 -14.00 -16.56 22.22
N ARG A 625 -14.45 -17.51 23.07
CA ARG A 625 -15.30 -17.31 24.26
C ARG A 625 -14.74 -16.27 25.24
N ARG A 626 -13.44 -16.32 25.54
CA ARG A 626 -12.79 -15.36 26.46
C ARG A 626 -12.44 -14.01 25.82
N SER A 627 -12.29 -13.93 24.50
CA SER A 627 -11.82 -12.70 23.83
C SER A 627 -12.93 -11.83 23.25
N GLY A 628 -14.12 -12.37 23.02
CA GLY A 628 -15.24 -11.65 22.39
C GLY A 628 -15.10 -11.40 20.89
N ALA A 629 -13.95 -11.73 20.29
CA ALA A 629 -13.79 -11.87 18.85
C ALA A 629 -14.39 -13.21 18.39
N THR A 630 -14.64 -13.34 17.08
CA THR A 630 -15.18 -14.57 16.47
C THR A 630 -14.37 -14.95 15.22
N PHE A 631 -14.47 -16.20 14.74
CA PHE A 631 -13.86 -16.62 13.47
C PHE A 631 -14.88 -16.60 12.31
N GLU A 632 -14.42 -16.36 11.07
CA GLU A 632 -15.25 -16.58 9.87
C GLU A 632 -15.17 -18.05 9.45
N GLU A 633 -16.08 -18.86 10.00
CA GLU A 633 -16.09 -20.33 9.88
C GLU A 633 -15.94 -20.84 8.43
N ASP A 634 -16.66 -20.24 7.47
CA ASP A 634 -16.60 -20.58 6.04
C ASP A 634 -15.20 -20.46 5.39
N LYS A 635 -14.34 -19.61 5.97
CA LYS A 635 -12.95 -19.44 5.51
C LYS A 635 -11.99 -20.45 6.13
N THR A 636 -12.43 -21.23 7.11
CA THR A 636 -11.59 -22.21 7.80
C THR A 636 -11.14 -23.29 6.82
N VAL A 637 -9.85 -23.61 6.85
CA VAL A 637 -9.21 -24.53 5.92
C VAL A 637 -8.41 -25.56 6.71
N ILE A 638 -8.74 -26.83 6.50
CA ILE A 638 -7.99 -27.98 7.00
C ILE A 638 -7.31 -28.65 5.82
N ILE A 639 -6.01 -28.94 5.91
CA ILE A 639 -5.23 -29.64 4.87
C ILE A 639 -4.34 -30.69 5.53
N HIS A 640 -4.27 -31.88 4.92
CA HIS A 640 -3.37 -32.96 5.32
C HIS A 640 -2.19 -33.03 4.34
N PHE A 641 -1.05 -32.47 4.71
CA PHE A 641 0.13 -32.43 3.85
C PHE A 641 0.87 -33.77 3.86
N THR A 642 0.78 -34.51 2.76
CA THR A 642 1.30 -35.86 2.58
C THR A 642 1.63 -36.14 1.12
N ARG A 643 2.62 -37.01 0.88
CA ARG A 643 2.95 -37.60 -0.43
C ARG A 643 2.48 -39.06 -0.54
N HIS A 644 1.53 -39.41 0.32
CA HIS A 644 1.05 -40.75 0.62
C HIS A 644 -0.47 -40.66 0.81
N PRO A 645 -1.28 -40.92 -0.24
CA PRO A 645 -2.74 -40.86 -0.19
C PRO A 645 -3.34 -41.86 0.80
N GLU A 646 -2.67 -42.98 1.07
CA GLU A 646 -3.09 -44.00 2.03
C GLU A 646 -3.05 -43.53 3.50
N ARG A 647 -2.74 -42.25 3.73
CA ARG A 647 -2.58 -41.62 5.05
C ARG A 647 -3.39 -40.34 5.22
N THR A 648 -4.19 -39.95 4.23
CA THR A 648 -5.14 -38.83 4.38
C THR A 648 -6.34 -39.24 5.23
N ASP A 649 -7.10 -38.25 5.68
CA ASP A 649 -8.41 -38.39 6.31
C ASP A 649 -9.33 -37.40 5.58
N GLU A 650 -10.54 -37.83 5.19
CA GLU A 650 -11.56 -36.96 4.62
C GLU A 650 -12.76 -36.78 5.58
N ASN A 651 -12.72 -37.38 6.77
CA ASN A 651 -13.78 -37.25 7.78
C ASN A 651 -13.88 -35.79 8.27
N PRO A 652 -15.06 -35.16 8.22
CA PRO A 652 -15.24 -33.76 8.59
C PRO A 652 -14.93 -33.51 10.07
N TYR A 653 -14.40 -32.34 10.38
CA TYR A 653 -14.26 -31.83 11.74
C TYR A 653 -15.53 -31.03 12.09
N MET A 654 -15.96 -31.09 13.34
CA MET A 654 -17.11 -30.32 13.83
C MET A 654 -16.60 -29.04 14.48
N ILE A 655 -16.96 -27.88 13.93
CA ILE A 655 -16.60 -26.56 14.45
C ILE A 655 -17.89 -25.75 14.58
N LYS A 656 -18.31 -25.47 15.82
CA LYS A 656 -19.53 -24.70 16.15
C LYS A 656 -20.82 -25.23 15.48
N GLY A 657 -20.86 -26.54 15.19
CA GLY A 657 -21.95 -27.21 14.48
C GLY A 657 -21.76 -27.33 12.96
N GLN A 658 -20.87 -26.56 12.34
CA GLN A 658 -20.53 -26.69 10.92
C GLN A 658 -19.60 -27.89 10.68
N ARG A 659 -19.83 -28.64 9.59
CA ARG A 659 -18.98 -29.75 9.13
C ARG A 659 -17.89 -29.23 8.21
N ILE A 660 -16.64 -29.21 8.66
CA ILE A 660 -15.50 -28.75 7.86
C ILE A 660 -14.70 -29.95 7.34
N ILE A 661 -14.85 -30.23 6.04
CA ILE A 661 -14.16 -31.32 5.32
C ILE A 661 -12.73 -30.87 4.98
N PRO A 662 -11.70 -31.73 5.18
CA PRO A 662 -10.33 -31.47 4.73
C PRO A 662 -10.23 -31.23 3.22
N LYS A 663 -9.44 -30.23 2.80
CA LYS A 663 -9.29 -29.78 1.41
C LYS A 663 -7.95 -30.23 0.84
N LYS A 664 -7.94 -30.61 -0.45
CA LYS A 664 -6.72 -31.03 -1.19
C LYS A 664 -5.87 -29.84 -1.67
N SER A 665 -6.44 -28.63 -1.70
CA SER A 665 -5.77 -27.35 -1.94
C SER A 665 -6.39 -26.26 -1.06
N GLY A 666 -5.59 -25.26 -0.67
CA GLY A 666 -6.08 -24.09 0.04
C GLY A 666 -5.08 -22.93 0.05
N LYS A 667 -5.57 -21.72 0.33
CA LYS A 667 -4.77 -20.49 0.33
C LYS A 667 -4.27 -20.18 1.75
N ILE A 668 -2.96 -20.08 1.94
CA ILE A 668 -2.29 -19.77 3.20
C ILE A 668 -1.35 -18.58 2.96
N LEU A 669 -1.53 -17.47 3.67
CA LEU A 669 -0.72 -16.24 3.57
C LEU A 669 -0.48 -15.75 2.13
N GLY A 670 -1.48 -15.92 1.24
CA GLY A 670 -1.40 -15.54 -0.18
C GLY A 670 -0.99 -16.66 -1.14
N LEU A 671 -0.18 -17.61 -0.69
CA LEU A 671 0.24 -18.79 -1.44
C LEU A 671 -0.90 -19.81 -1.52
N VAL A 672 -1.08 -20.48 -2.66
CA VAL A 672 -2.00 -21.62 -2.77
C VAL A 672 -1.17 -22.89 -2.63
N MET A 673 -1.53 -23.72 -1.65
CA MET A 673 -0.77 -24.89 -1.22
C MET A 673 -1.66 -26.13 -1.34
N ASP A 674 -1.28 -27.06 -2.23
CA ASP A 674 -1.88 -28.38 -2.32
C ASP A 674 -1.29 -29.34 -1.28
N SER A 675 -2.00 -30.42 -0.97
CA SER A 675 -1.58 -31.44 0.01
C SER A 675 -0.22 -32.09 -0.31
N GLU A 676 0.21 -32.08 -1.58
CA GLU A 676 1.51 -32.60 -2.00
C GLU A 676 2.60 -31.51 -2.15
N LEU A 677 2.29 -30.21 -2.03
CA LEU A 677 3.16 -29.10 -2.44
C LEU A 677 3.76 -29.29 -3.85
N ARG A 678 2.91 -29.60 -4.83
CA ARG A 678 3.25 -29.52 -6.26
C ARG A 678 3.10 -28.10 -6.82
N TYR A 679 2.26 -27.30 -6.18
CA TYR A 679 1.91 -25.92 -6.53
C TYR A 679 1.26 -25.73 -7.90
N GLU A 680 0.74 -26.77 -8.55
CA GLU A 680 0.18 -26.71 -9.91
C GLU A 680 -0.87 -25.60 -10.09
N GLU A 681 -1.86 -25.53 -9.19
CA GLU A 681 -2.89 -24.47 -9.18
C GLU A 681 -2.29 -23.07 -8.97
N HIS A 682 -1.27 -22.96 -8.09
CA HIS A 682 -0.60 -21.70 -7.83
C HIS A 682 0.24 -21.25 -9.02
N MET A 683 1.00 -22.16 -9.63
CA MET A 683 1.83 -21.91 -10.80
C MET A 683 0.98 -21.53 -12.01
N ALA A 684 -0.18 -22.17 -12.22
CA ALA A 684 -1.12 -21.75 -13.27
C ALA A 684 -1.60 -20.31 -13.07
N LYS A 685 -2.06 -19.97 -11.86
CA LYS A 685 -2.52 -18.61 -11.50
C LYS A 685 -1.38 -17.58 -11.55
N ALA A 686 -0.19 -17.96 -11.09
CA ALA A 686 1.01 -17.12 -11.10
C ALA A 686 1.57 -16.92 -12.51
N ALA A 687 1.53 -17.93 -13.39
CA ALA A 687 1.95 -17.80 -14.78
C ALA A 687 0.96 -16.98 -15.61
N ALA A 688 -0.35 -17.16 -15.42
CA ALA A 688 -1.38 -16.35 -16.09
C ALA A 688 -1.23 -14.85 -15.80
N ARG A 689 -0.90 -14.50 -14.55
CA ARG A 689 -0.61 -13.12 -14.13
C ARG A 689 0.81 -12.69 -14.53
N GLY A 690 1.80 -13.55 -14.31
CA GLY A 690 3.23 -13.31 -14.45
C GLY A 690 3.72 -13.20 -15.89
N LEU A 691 3.17 -13.98 -16.83
CA LEU A 691 3.52 -13.87 -18.25
C LEU A 691 3.17 -12.50 -18.83
N ARG A 692 2.10 -11.86 -18.34
CA ARG A 692 1.73 -10.48 -18.69
C ARG A 692 2.71 -9.48 -18.06
N ALA A 693 3.01 -9.64 -16.78
CA ALA A 693 3.94 -8.76 -16.06
C ALA A 693 5.39 -8.84 -16.57
N ALA A 694 5.93 -10.04 -16.80
CA ALA A 694 7.29 -10.26 -17.28
C ALA A 694 7.49 -9.73 -18.70
N ARG A 695 6.51 -9.91 -19.61
CA ARG A 695 6.53 -9.28 -20.94
C ARG A 695 6.56 -7.76 -20.83
N TRP A 696 5.71 -7.17 -20.00
CA TRP A 696 5.69 -5.72 -19.81
C TRP A 696 6.98 -5.18 -19.18
N LEU A 697 7.57 -5.91 -18.22
CA LEU A 697 8.86 -5.57 -17.62
C LEU A 697 10.01 -5.69 -18.63
N ASN A 698 10.03 -6.72 -19.48
CA ASN A 698 11.03 -6.85 -20.55
C ASN A 698 10.92 -5.73 -21.58
N GLU A 699 9.71 -5.37 -22.03
CA GLU A 699 9.54 -4.25 -22.97
C GLU A 699 9.88 -2.90 -22.33
N ALA A 700 9.46 -2.66 -21.08
CA ALA A 700 9.85 -1.45 -20.33
C ALA A 700 11.36 -1.36 -20.10
N GLN A 701 12.01 -2.49 -19.82
CA GLN A 701 13.45 -2.60 -19.66
C GLN A 701 14.18 -2.38 -20.98
N LYS A 702 13.75 -3.02 -22.07
CA LYS A 702 14.31 -2.83 -23.41
C LYS A 702 14.19 -1.37 -23.87
N MET A 703 13.04 -0.73 -23.67
CA MET A 703 12.86 0.70 -23.95
C MET A 703 13.77 1.58 -23.08
N GLY A 704 13.93 1.27 -21.79
CA GLY A 704 14.84 1.99 -20.90
C GLY A 704 16.31 1.83 -21.29
N ALA A 705 16.73 0.61 -21.62
CA ALA A 705 18.08 0.26 -22.05
C ALA A 705 18.43 0.95 -23.38
N GLN A 706 17.52 0.92 -24.37
CA GLN A 706 17.67 1.64 -25.64
C GLN A 706 17.71 3.16 -25.44
N ALA A 707 16.93 3.72 -24.50
CA ALA A 707 16.96 5.14 -24.17
C ALA A 707 18.22 5.60 -23.40
N ILE A 708 18.94 4.68 -22.74
CA ILE A 708 20.22 4.95 -22.06
C ILE A 708 21.40 4.84 -23.04
N THR A 709 21.38 3.81 -23.90
CA THR A 709 22.47 3.50 -24.84
C THR A 709 22.39 4.25 -26.17
N GLY A 710 21.20 4.76 -26.53
CA GLY A 710 20.91 5.25 -27.88
C GLY A 710 20.73 4.12 -28.92
N ALA A 711 20.67 2.86 -28.49
CA ALA A 711 20.61 1.70 -29.38
C ALA A 711 19.31 1.65 -30.21
N PHE A 712 19.44 1.22 -31.48
CA PHE A 712 18.29 1.04 -32.38
C PHE A 712 17.28 0.02 -31.83
N LYS A 713 16.00 0.18 -32.19
CA LYS A 713 14.88 -0.69 -31.74
C LYS A 713 15.11 -2.18 -32.00
N THR A 714 15.89 -2.50 -33.04
CA THR A 714 16.29 -3.83 -33.52
C THR A 714 17.38 -4.50 -32.68
N VAL A 715 18.13 -3.75 -31.85
CA VAL A 715 19.16 -4.33 -30.98
C VAL A 715 18.52 -5.29 -29.96
N SER A 716 19.17 -6.44 -29.76
CA SER A 716 18.70 -7.48 -28.85
C SER A 716 18.67 -6.98 -27.40
N MET A 717 17.73 -7.50 -26.61
CA MET A 717 17.52 -7.03 -25.23
C MET A 717 18.79 -7.18 -24.38
N ALA A 718 19.45 -8.34 -24.45
CA ALA A 718 20.67 -8.62 -23.70
C ALA A 718 21.84 -7.66 -24.03
N VAL A 719 22.03 -7.28 -25.30
CA VAL A 719 23.09 -6.33 -25.69
C VAL A 719 22.75 -4.93 -25.19
N ALA A 720 21.50 -4.49 -25.34
CA ALA A 720 21.06 -3.20 -24.81
C ALA A 720 21.15 -3.15 -23.27
N GLU A 721 20.82 -4.24 -22.58
CA GLU A 721 20.92 -4.39 -21.12
C GLU A 721 22.37 -4.27 -20.64
N VAL A 722 23.30 -5.02 -21.23
CA VAL A 722 24.73 -4.99 -20.88
C VAL A 722 25.33 -3.60 -21.09
N GLU A 723 25.12 -2.99 -22.26
CA GLU A 723 25.63 -1.64 -22.57
C GLU A 723 24.95 -0.54 -21.73
N ALA A 724 23.72 -0.76 -21.25
CA ALA A 724 23.04 0.14 -20.32
C ALA A 724 23.46 -0.06 -18.84
N GLY A 725 24.24 -1.09 -18.53
CA GLY A 725 24.53 -1.51 -17.15
C GLY A 725 23.30 -2.00 -16.39
N ILE A 726 22.30 -2.53 -17.09
CA ILE A 726 21.04 -3.04 -16.54
C ILE A 726 21.10 -4.56 -16.44
N LEU A 727 20.86 -5.09 -15.24
CA LEU A 727 20.79 -6.53 -15.00
C LEU A 727 19.50 -7.15 -15.60
N PRO A 728 19.56 -8.35 -16.20
CA PRO A 728 18.39 -9.10 -16.66
C PRO A 728 17.33 -9.36 -15.56
N ILE A 729 16.12 -9.77 -15.92
CA ILE A 729 15.11 -10.20 -14.93
C ILE A 729 15.64 -11.36 -14.08
N ASP A 730 16.23 -12.38 -14.70
CA ASP A 730 16.61 -13.61 -14.01
C ASP A 730 17.77 -13.41 -13.02
N GLU A 731 18.76 -12.58 -13.36
CA GLU A 731 19.82 -12.19 -12.42
C GLU A 731 19.29 -11.39 -11.24
N ARG A 732 18.33 -10.48 -11.44
CA ARG A 732 17.70 -9.75 -10.33
C ARG A 732 16.82 -10.65 -9.48
N HIS A 733 16.21 -11.68 -10.06
CA HIS A 733 15.50 -12.71 -9.31
C HIS A 733 16.47 -13.57 -8.49
N ALA A 734 17.61 -13.96 -9.06
CA ALA A 734 18.70 -14.63 -8.34
C ALA A 734 19.24 -13.76 -7.18
N GLN A 735 19.54 -12.48 -7.43
CA GLN A 735 19.96 -11.53 -6.41
C GLN A 735 18.89 -11.32 -5.32
N ALA A 736 17.59 -11.36 -5.66
CA ALA A 736 16.51 -11.33 -4.68
C ALA A 736 16.49 -12.60 -3.82
N GLY A 737 16.77 -13.77 -4.40
CA GLY A 737 16.97 -15.05 -3.69
C GLY A 737 18.16 -14.99 -2.74
N THR A 738 19.35 -14.58 -3.22
CA THR A 738 20.55 -14.39 -2.39
C THR A 738 20.28 -13.41 -1.25
N ARG A 739 19.61 -12.28 -1.54
CA ARG A 739 19.25 -11.28 -0.53
C ARG A 739 18.25 -11.81 0.49
N LEU A 740 17.29 -12.64 0.09
CA LEU A 740 16.38 -13.32 1.02
C LEU A 740 17.15 -14.29 1.93
N TYR A 741 18.10 -15.06 1.40
CA TYR A 741 18.93 -15.97 2.19
C TYR A 741 19.84 -15.23 3.17
N VAL A 742 20.58 -14.21 2.70
CA VAL A 742 21.41 -13.33 3.55
C VAL A 742 20.55 -12.68 4.65
N ASN A 743 19.39 -12.13 4.30
CA ASN A 743 18.45 -11.54 5.27
C ASN A 743 17.90 -12.55 6.28
N MET A 744 17.92 -13.87 6.01
CA MET A 744 17.54 -14.91 6.97
C MET A 744 18.68 -15.26 7.94
N GLN A 745 19.94 -15.21 7.49
CA GLN A 745 21.11 -15.47 8.33
C GLN A 745 21.42 -14.30 9.28
N THR A 746 21.05 -13.07 8.92
CA THR A 746 21.20 -11.88 9.79
C THR A 746 20.09 -11.70 10.83
N LEU A 747 19.13 -12.63 10.95
CA LEU A 747 17.95 -12.45 11.83
C LEU A 747 18.30 -12.56 13.33
N PRO A 748 17.52 -11.89 14.21
CA PRO A 748 17.64 -12.02 15.66
C PRO A 748 17.56 -13.47 16.12
N LYS A 749 18.33 -13.84 17.15
CA LYS A 749 18.37 -15.19 17.73
C LYS A 749 17.02 -15.66 18.31
N THR A 750 16.06 -14.76 18.49
CA THR A 750 14.67 -15.03 18.92
C THR A 750 13.74 -15.40 17.77
N HIS A 751 14.18 -15.29 16.51
CA HIS A 751 13.38 -15.55 15.33
C HIS A 751 13.33 -17.06 14.99
N PRO A 752 12.16 -17.70 14.80
CA PRO A 752 12.07 -19.17 14.66
C PRO A 752 12.99 -19.79 13.60
N LEU A 753 13.18 -19.12 12.46
CA LEU A 753 14.07 -19.61 11.39
C LEU A 753 15.52 -19.83 11.86
N THR A 754 16.06 -19.02 12.78
CA THR A 754 17.46 -19.19 13.26
C THR A 754 17.65 -20.45 14.10
N THR A 755 16.56 -21.04 14.60
CA THR A 755 16.58 -22.30 15.35
C THR A 755 16.51 -23.54 14.44
N LEU A 756 16.17 -23.36 13.16
CA LEU A 756 16.10 -24.44 12.18
C LEU A 756 17.49 -24.77 11.63
N ARG A 757 18.11 -25.82 12.18
CA ARG A 757 19.20 -26.50 11.48
C ARG A 757 18.66 -27.16 10.23
N VAL A 758 18.90 -26.53 9.09
CA VAL A 758 18.82 -27.17 7.77
C VAL A 758 19.67 -28.44 7.79
N ARG A 759 19.17 -29.51 7.18
CA ARG A 759 19.91 -30.76 6.99
C ARG A 759 19.88 -31.11 5.51
N GLU A 760 21.04 -31.38 4.94
CA GLU A 760 21.13 -31.96 3.61
C GLU A 760 20.39 -33.30 3.56
N THR A 761 19.46 -33.45 2.61
CA THR A 761 18.73 -34.70 2.41
C THR A 761 18.37 -34.87 0.94
N ARG A 762 18.80 -35.99 0.33
CA ARG A 762 18.58 -36.31 -1.09
C ARG A 762 17.10 -36.44 -1.50
N ARG A 763 16.17 -36.58 -0.55
CA ARG A 763 14.72 -36.71 -0.79
C ARG A 763 13.96 -35.70 0.08
N TYR A 764 12.89 -35.13 -0.48
CA TYR A 764 12.06 -34.09 0.16
C TYR A 764 12.87 -32.82 0.53
N LEU A 765 13.60 -32.30 -0.47
CA LEU A 765 14.41 -31.09 -0.37
C LEU A 765 13.54 -29.82 -0.33
N SER A 766 13.46 -29.16 0.83
CA SER A 766 12.63 -27.97 1.02
C SER A 766 13.20 -26.73 0.31
N PRO A 767 12.39 -25.70 -0.01
CA PRO A 767 12.90 -24.45 -0.56
C PRO A 767 13.97 -23.77 0.32
N LEU A 768 13.85 -23.90 1.65
CA LEU A 768 14.89 -23.42 2.58
C LEU A 768 16.21 -24.20 2.43
N THR A 769 16.15 -25.53 2.26
CA THR A 769 17.36 -26.33 1.97
C THR A 769 17.93 -26.03 0.58
N LYS A 770 17.09 -25.75 -0.43
CA LYS A 770 17.54 -25.33 -1.77
C LYS A 770 18.29 -24.00 -1.74
N LEU A 771 17.78 -23.02 -0.99
CA LEU A 771 18.47 -21.73 -0.78
C LEU A 771 19.80 -21.93 -0.04
N ALA A 772 19.84 -22.80 0.97
CA ALA A 772 21.08 -23.09 1.69
C ALA A 772 22.15 -23.72 0.77
N LEU A 773 21.80 -24.76 0.01
CA LEU A 773 22.71 -25.42 -0.93
C LEU A 773 23.20 -24.51 -2.07
N ALA A 774 22.39 -23.53 -2.49
CA ALA A 774 22.79 -22.55 -3.50
C ALA A 774 23.81 -21.50 -3.00
N HIS A 775 24.08 -21.48 -1.69
CA HIS A 775 24.89 -20.49 -1.00
C HIS A 775 25.82 -21.12 0.07
N ASP A 776 26.11 -22.40 -0.04
CA ASP A 776 26.93 -23.13 0.95
C ASP A 776 28.40 -22.69 0.90
N GLY A 777 29.09 -22.80 2.03
CA GLY A 777 30.48 -22.35 2.23
C GLY A 777 30.71 -20.82 2.21
N ALA A 778 29.74 -20.02 1.74
CA ALA A 778 29.94 -18.58 1.53
C ALA A 778 29.63 -17.68 2.75
N ILE A 779 29.09 -18.21 3.86
CA ILE A 779 28.46 -17.41 4.93
C ILE A 779 28.76 -17.97 6.33
N GLU A 780 30.02 -17.91 6.78
CA GLU A 780 30.40 -18.31 8.15
C GLU A 780 30.24 -17.20 9.20
N ARG A 781 30.33 -15.92 8.82
CA ARG A 781 30.40 -14.76 9.75
C ARG A 781 29.51 -13.60 9.29
N MET A 782 28.26 -13.58 9.76
CA MET A 782 27.32 -12.47 9.53
C MET A 782 26.96 -11.74 10.83
N GLU A 783 26.72 -10.43 10.75
CA GLU A 783 26.18 -9.69 11.89
C GLU A 783 24.70 -10.07 12.15
N THR A 784 24.31 -10.10 13.42
CA THR A 784 22.89 -10.12 13.79
C THR A 784 22.34 -8.71 13.69
N ILE A 785 21.48 -8.45 12.70
CA ILE A 785 20.76 -7.18 12.54
C ILE A 785 19.49 -7.30 13.39
N GLU A 786 19.35 -6.45 14.40
CA GLU A 786 18.17 -6.42 15.27
C GLU A 786 17.05 -5.53 14.71
N PRO A 787 15.79 -5.67 15.17
CA PRO A 787 14.67 -4.90 14.63
C PRO A 787 14.79 -3.39 14.91
N PHE A 788 15.62 -3.03 15.90
CA PHE A 788 16.00 -1.67 16.27
C PHE A 788 17.51 -1.61 16.56
N ALA A 789 18.21 -0.66 15.95
CA ALA A 789 19.60 -0.39 16.31
C ALA A 789 19.70 0.29 17.70
N LEU A 790 18.82 1.24 17.97
CA LEU A 790 18.72 2.04 19.21
C LEU A 790 17.25 2.19 19.65
N PRO A 791 16.96 2.58 20.92
CA PRO A 791 15.61 2.95 21.35
C PRO A 791 15.04 4.16 20.58
N PRO A 792 13.71 4.25 20.35
CA PRO A 792 13.11 5.38 19.63
C PRO A 792 13.38 6.76 20.25
N TRP A 793 13.44 6.83 21.58
CA TRP A 793 13.73 8.04 22.37
C TRP A 793 15.22 8.35 22.52
N HIS A 794 16.10 7.59 21.85
CA HIS A 794 17.54 7.84 21.90
C HIS A 794 17.90 9.06 21.04
N ARG A 795 18.70 9.99 21.58
CA ARG A 795 19.01 11.25 20.91
C ARG A 795 19.94 11.01 19.72
N HIS A 796 19.42 11.13 18.51
CA HIS A 796 20.20 11.00 17.29
C HIS A 796 21.35 12.03 17.22
N MET A 797 22.50 11.61 16.66
CA MET A 797 23.64 12.51 16.45
C MET A 797 23.31 13.58 15.40
N VAL A 798 23.77 14.81 15.63
CA VAL A 798 23.59 15.93 14.70
C VAL A 798 24.46 15.70 13.46
N VAL A 799 23.84 15.79 12.27
CA VAL A 799 24.54 15.69 10.98
C VAL A 799 24.33 16.96 10.17
N GLU A 800 25.40 17.73 10.00
CA GLU A 800 25.46 18.88 9.11
C GLU A 800 25.64 18.44 7.65
N TYR A 801 24.73 18.90 6.79
CA TYR A 801 24.93 18.92 5.34
C TYR A 801 25.11 20.38 4.93
N ARG A 802 26.34 20.82 4.62
CA ARG A 802 26.62 22.20 4.14
C ARG A 802 26.17 22.42 2.67
N TYR A 803 24.91 22.11 2.36
CA TYR A 803 24.20 22.48 1.14
C TYR A 803 22.69 22.55 1.43
N SER A 804 22.13 23.77 1.50
CA SER A 804 20.68 23.98 1.57
C SER A 804 20.07 23.95 0.17
N SER A 805 18.96 23.24 0.00
CA SER A 805 18.43 22.86 -1.32
C SER A 805 17.54 23.92 -1.99
N ASP A 806 17.80 25.21 -1.77
CA ASP A 806 16.99 26.32 -2.30
C ASP A 806 17.80 27.33 -3.17
N LYS A 807 19.11 27.12 -3.37
CA LYS A 807 19.92 27.88 -4.36
C LYS A 807 20.95 26.98 -5.05
N GLU A 808 20.72 26.65 -6.32
CA GLU A 808 21.74 26.12 -7.25
C GLU A 808 22.66 27.22 -7.82
N ALA A 809 22.57 28.45 -7.29
CA ALA A 809 23.41 29.60 -7.67
C ALA A 809 23.89 30.36 -6.42
N ALA A 810 25.04 29.94 -5.90
CA ALA A 810 25.90 30.70 -4.99
C ALA A 810 27.35 30.27 -5.27
N ALA A 811 28.28 31.23 -5.32
CA ALA A 811 29.63 31.01 -5.84
C ALA A 811 30.58 30.28 -4.86
N ASP A 812 31.73 29.88 -5.39
CA ASP A 812 32.80 29.15 -4.72
C ASP A 812 33.57 30.04 -3.72
N THR A 813 33.03 30.24 -2.51
CA THR A 813 33.61 31.12 -1.49
C THR A 813 33.68 30.51 -0.08
N GLY A 814 34.67 29.64 0.14
CA GLY A 814 35.40 29.54 1.41
C GLY A 814 34.99 28.47 2.45
N THR A 815 35.94 28.15 3.34
CA THR A 815 35.81 27.33 4.57
C THR A 815 35.69 25.80 4.45
N GLY A 816 36.47 25.14 3.58
CA GLY A 816 36.57 23.67 3.58
C GLY A 816 37.29 23.06 4.79
N ASP A 817 38.43 23.66 5.19
CA ASP A 817 39.23 23.26 6.37
C ASP A 817 39.07 24.24 7.56
N ASP A 818 38.43 25.41 7.37
CA ASP A 818 38.41 26.50 8.34
C ASP A 818 37.46 26.33 9.51
N VAL A 819 37.92 26.86 10.64
CA VAL A 819 37.18 27.08 11.88
C VAL A 819 36.18 28.22 11.67
N THR A 820 34.91 27.98 11.97
CA THR A 820 33.91 29.06 12.07
C THR A 820 34.21 29.88 13.34
N GLY A 821 34.86 31.04 13.17
CA GLY A 821 35.33 31.93 14.23
C GLY A 821 34.25 32.63 15.07
N THR A 822 33.11 31.98 15.27
CA THR A 822 31.94 32.44 16.04
C THR A 822 31.63 31.55 17.25
N SER A 823 32.33 30.43 17.42
CA SER A 823 32.21 29.53 18.57
C SER A 823 33.27 29.88 19.63
N SER A 824 32.86 30.08 20.87
CA SER A 824 33.78 30.30 22.01
C SER A 824 34.40 29.00 22.54
N MET A 825 33.93 27.84 22.08
CA MET A 825 34.55 26.54 22.36
C MET A 825 35.75 26.28 21.44
N ARG A 826 36.85 25.81 22.03
CA ARG A 826 37.99 25.27 21.29
C ARG A 826 37.53 24.04 20.48
N GLN A 827 37.79 24.01 19.17
CA GLN A 827 37.31 22.93 18.29
C GLN A 827 38.33 21.79 18.14
N VAL A 828 37.83 20.59 17.84
CA VAL A 828 38.61 19.42 17.43
C VAL A 828 38.02 18.91 16.12
N LEU A 829 38.76 19.08 15.02
CA LEU A 829 38.33 18.70 13.68
C LEU A 829 38.98 17.37 13.27
N ILE A 830 38.14 16.41 12.90
CA ILE A 830 38.52 15.05 12.50
C ILE A 830 38.08 14.84 11.07
N ALA A 831 38.94 14.23 10.25
CA ALA A 831 38.55 13.69 8.96
C ALA A 831 38.72 12.16 8.93
N THR A 832 37.70 11.45 8.45
CA THR A 832 37.74 9.99 8.25
C THR A 832 37.68 9.63 6.76
N SER A 833 38.17 8.45 6.41
CA SER A 833 37.95 7.86 5.09
C SER A 833 38.13 6.35 5.07
N ALA A 834 37.37 5.67 4.21
CA ALA A 834 37.58 4.27 3.82
C ALA A 834 38.39 4.12 2.51
N SER A 835 39.07 3.00 2.32
CA SER A 835 39.67 2.53 1.07
C SER A 835 39.26 1.09 0.78
N ALA A 836 39.17 0.73 -0.50
CA ALA A 836 38.96 -0.63 -0.97
C ALA A 836 39.77 -0.82 -2.26
N ARG A 837 40.93 -1.49 -2.15
CA ARG A 837 41.96 -1.63 -3.19
C ARG A 837 42.74 -2.92 -2.97
N ASN A 838 43.35 -3.46 -4.03
CA ASN A 838 44.30 -4.58 -3.94
C ASN A 838 43.73 -5.83 -3.23
N GLY A 839 42.42 -6.08 -3.37
CA GLY A 839 41.70 -7.15 -2.66
C GLY A 839 41.36 -6.84 -1.19
N LEU A 840 41.90 -5.77 -0.61
CA LEU A 840 41.73 -5.38 0.80
C LEU A 840 40.76 -4.20 0.98
N VAL A 841 40.28 -4.06 2.21
CA VAL A 841 39.53 -2.90 2.71
C VAL A 841 40.21 -2.37 3.97
N GLY A 842 40.36 -1.05 4.03
CA GLY A 842 41.05 -0.36 5.11
C GLY A 842 40.40 0.97 5.44
N MET A 843 40.69 1.48 6.63
CA MET A 843 40.23 2.76 7.12
C MET A 843 41.40 3.64 7.54
N GLY A 844 41.18 4.95 7.54
CA GLY A 844 42.13 5.89 8.09
C GLY A 844 41.50 7.24 8.40
N GLY A 845 42.22 8.05 9.17
CA GLY A 845 41.74 9.36 9.56
C GLY A 845 42.79 10.19 10.26
N VAL A 846 42.46 11.47 10.43
CA VAL A 846 43.39 12.54 10.80
C VAL A 846 42.68 13.50 11.76
N VAL A 847 43.36 13.90 12.82
CA VAL A 847 42.83 14.78 13.88
C VAL A 847 43.65 16.08 13.95
N ARG A 848 42.96 17.21 13.96
CA ARG A 848 43.49 18.57 14.16
C ARG A 848 42.81 19.20 15.37
N ASN A 849 43.57 19.78 16.29
CA ASN A 849 43.07 20.62 17.38
C ASN A 849 43.26 22.09 16.98
N THR A 850 42.29 22.95 17.29
CA THR A 850 42.31 24.37 16.87
C THR A 850 42.63 25.32 18.03
N ALA A 851 42.86 24.78 19.22
CA ALA A 851 43.45 25.51 20.34
C ALA A 851 44.95 25.71 20.12
N ASP A 852 45.30 26.73 19.33
CA ASP A 852 46.10 27.90 19.73
C ASP A 852 46.43 28.74 18.48
N GLY A 853 46.73 30.03 18.63
CA GLY A 853 46.81 31.02 17.54
C GLY A 853 48.06 30.94 16.63
N GLY A 854 48.59 29.73 16.40
CA GLY A 854 49.79 29.48 15.59
C GLY A 854 49.47 29.30 14.10
N VAL A 855 50.37 29.78 13.24
CA VAL A 855 50.23 29.74 11.77
C VAL A 855 50.32 28.31 11.18
N ASN A 856 50.66 27.30 11.99
CA ASN A 856 50.56 25.88 11.63
C ASN A 856 49.51 25.16 12.49
N GLY A 857 48.32 24.94 11.92
CA GLY A 857 47.26 24.13 12.52
C GLY A 857 47.57 22.63 12.43
N ASP A 858 48.45 22.16 13.31
CA ASP A 858 49.11 20.86 13.21
C ASP A 858 48.19 19.63 13.41
N VAL A 859 48.62 18.53 12.82
CA VAL A 859 47.95 17.22 12.91
C VAL A 859 48.40 16.51 14.18
N ILE A 860 47.54 16.48 15.19
CA ILE A 860 47.85 15.90 16.51
C ILE A 860 47.76 14.37 16.54
N ALA A 861 47.02 13.75 15.61
CA ALA A 861 46.95 12.29 15.47
C ALA A 861 46.59 11.86 14.04
N LYS A 862 47.05 10.65 13.68
CA LYS A 862 46.68 9.93 12.44
C LYS A 862 46.48 8.46 12.77
N TYR A 863 45.64 7.77 12.02
CA TYR A 863 45.52 6.31 12.08
C TYR A 863 45.26 5.73 10.68
N SER A 864 45.71 4.50 10.48
CA SER A 864 45.59 3.70 9.26
C SER A 864 45.46 2.24 9.70
N VAL A 865 44.37 1.57 9.36
CA VAL A 865 44.05 0.21 9.85
C VAL A 865 43.39 -0.61 8.74
N THR A 866 43.97 -1.75 8.40
CA THR A 866 43.36 -2.76 7.51
C THR A 866 42.25 -3.48 8.28
N LEU A 867 41.07 -3.64 7.66
CA LEU A 867 39.90 -4.26 8.31
C LEU A 867 39.64 -5.69 7.84
N GLY A 868 40.08 -6.05 6.64
CA GLY A 868 39.90 -7.38 6.07
C GLY A 868 39.91 -7.37 4.53
N PRO A 869 39.64 -8.53 3.91
CA PRO A 869 39.49 -8.65 2.47
C PRO A 869 38.15 -8.08 1.97
N ARG A 870 38.04 -7.84 0.65
CA ARG A 870 36.94 -7.11 -0.01
C ARG A 870 35.69 -7.93 -0.29
N ASP A 871 35.76 -9.24 -0.10
CA ASP A 871 34.63 -10.17 -0.05
C ASP A 871 33.92 -10.10 1.31
N GLU A 872 34.66 -10.09 2.43
CA GLU A 872 34.11 -9.89 3.78
C GLU A 872 33.70 -8.43 4.04
N GLN A 873 34.52 -7.46 3.64
CA GLN A 873 34.41 -6.06 4.05
C GLN A 873 34.10 -5.11 2.89
N ASN A 874 33.54 -3.93 3.21
CA ASN A 874 33.22 -2.91 2.22
C ASN A 874 33.49 -1.48 2.73
N ALA A 875 33.62 -0.53 1.79
CA ALA A 875 33.97 0.86 2.08
C ALA A 875 32.90 1.66 2.85
N TYR A 876 31.69 1.13 3.05
CA TYR A 876 30.68 1.70 3.94
C TYR A 876 30.93 1.26 5.39
N MET A 877 31.14 -0.04 5.61
CA MET A 877 31.54 -0.57 6.93
C MET A 877 32.85 0.05 7.42
N ALA A 878 33.84 0.16 6.53
CA ALA A 878 35.13 0.75 6.88
C ALA A 878 35.06 2.23 7.28
N GLU A 879 34.06 2.97 6.82
CA GLU A 879 33.85 4.36 7.26
C GLU A 879 33.13 4.43 8.61
N LEU A 880 32.18 3.51 8.87
CA LEU A 880 31.59 3.39 10.20
C LEU A 880 32.66 3.03 11.24
N GLU A 881 33.53 2.06 10.94
CA GLU A 881 34.65 1.71 11.82
C GLU A 881 35.65 2.87 11.95
N ALA A 882 35.88 3.66 10.89
CA ALA A 882 36.73 4.85 10.99
C ALA A 882 36.19 5.87 12.00
N ILE A 883 34.87 6.09 12.01
CA ILE A 883 34.19 7.00 12.95
C ILE A 883 34.16 6.40 14.37
N ALA A 884 33.88 5.10 14.49
CA ALA A 884 33.89 4.38 15.76
C ALA A 884 35.28 4.42 16.42
N MET A 885 36.35 4.18 15.65
CA MET A 885 37.74 4.19 16.11
C MET A 885 38.13 5.53 16.74
N VAL A 886 37.80 6.66 16.11
CA VAL A 886 38.14 7.98 16.69
C VAL A 886 37.38 8.23 17.99
N LEU A 887 36.07 7.95 18.02
CA LEU A 887 35.26 8.12 19.23
C LEU A 887 35.68 7.16 20.35
N ARG A 888 36.15 5.95 20.02
CA ARG A 888 36.73 4.98 20.95
C ARG A 888 38.05 5.49 21.54
N CYS A 889 38.94 6.03 20.72
CA CYS A 889 40.27 6.48 21.13
C CYS A 889 40.35 7.90 21.71
N MET A 890 39.25 8.66 21.77
CA MET A 890 39.25 9.96 22.47
C MET A 890 39.56 9.82 23.98
N PRO A 891 40.33 10.72 24.59
CA PRO A 891 40.64 10.67 26.01
C PRO A 891 39.45 11.14 26.87
N ASP A 892 39.17 10.44 27.98
CA ASP A 892 38.08 10.79 28.92
C ASP A 892 38.31 12.14 29.64
N GLY A 893 39.53 12.67 29.60
CA GLY A 893 39.87 14.01 30.09
C GLY A 893 39.43 15.17 29.19
N LEU A 894 38.92 14.92 27.98
CA LEU A 894 38.46 15.96 27.06
C LEU A 894 37.22 16.66 27.64
N ARG A 895 37.26 17.98 27.82
CA ARG A 895 36.14 18.77 28.35
C ARG A 895 35.88 20.06 27.58
N HIS A 896 34.61 20.43 27.48
CA HIS A 896 34.11 21.68 26.88
C HIS A 896 34.68 21.99 25.49
N ARG A 897 34.78 20.98 24.63
CA ARG A 897 35.21 21.08 23.23
C ARG A 897 34.05 20.86 22.26
N GLU A 898 34.16 21.48 21.10
CA GLU A 898 33.32 21.20 19.94
C GLU A 898 34.03 20.18 19.03
N VAL A 899 33.52 18.95 18.99
CA VAL A 899 34.09 17.84 18.22
C VAL A 899 33.37 17.71 16.89
N ILE A 900 34.10 17.88 15.79
CA ILE A 900 33.56 17.84 14.43
C ILE A 900 34.18 16.64 13.69
N ILE A 901 33.35 15.67 13.30
CA ILE A 901 33.78 14.49 12.53
C ILE A 901 33.29 14.63 11.09
N ALA A 902 34.21 14.93 10.18
CA ALA A 902 33.95 15.21 8.78
C ALA A 902 34.26 14.01 7.88
N THR A 903 33.32 13.65 6.99
CA THR A 903 33.53 12.62 5.96
C THR A 903 32.84 12.96 4.64
N ARG A 904 33.40 12.43 3.55
CA ARG A 904 32.79 12.46 2.21
C ARG A 904 31.73 11.35 2.01
N ASN A 905 31.66 10.36 2.90
CA ASN A 905 30.74 9.22 2.80
C ASN A 905 29.35 9.55 3.34
N ARG A 906 28.43 9.92 2.43
CA ARG A 906 27.04 10.26 2.78
C ARG A 906 26.27 9.08 3.38
N SER A 907 26.55 7.85 2.95
CA SER A 907 25.80 6.66 3.37
C SER A 907 26.06 6.29 4.82
N ALA A 908 27.33 6.35 5.27
CA ALA A 908 27.70 6.15 6.66
C ALA A 908 27.00 7.16 7.58
N LEU A 909 27.04 8.45 7.22
CA LEU A 909 26.37 9.50 7.98
C LEU A 909 24.84 9.37 8.00
N GLN A 910 24.22 8.94 6.90
CA GLN A 910 22.77 8.67 6.87
C GLN A 910 22.37 7.49 7.75
N ALA A 911 23.22 6.46 7.84
CA ALA A 911 23.02 5.32 8.73
C ALA A 911 23.17 5.68 10.22
N ILE A 912 24.16 6.51 10.56
CA ILE A 912 24.35 7.06 11.93
C ILE A 912 23.20 8.00 12.29
N MET A 913 22.77 8.89 11.39
CA MET A 913 21.68 9.85 11.61
C MET A 913 20.33 9.16 11.85
N LYS A 914 20.07 8.02 11.19
CA LYS A 914 18.81 7.27 11.31
C LYS A 914 19.09 5.76 11.45
N PRO A 915 19.46 5.30 12.67
CA PRO A 915 19.76 3.89 12.95
C PRO A 915 18.52 3.00 12.80
N ARG A 916 18.48 2.20 11.71
CA ARG A 916 17.39 1.31 11.34
C ARG A 916 17.95 -0.12 11.15
N GLN A 917 17.35 -0.92 10.27
CA GLN A 917 17.73 -2.31 9.98
C GLN A 917 18.75 -2.41 8.82
N GLN A 918 19.67 -1.44 8.71
CA GLN A 918 20.83 -1.55 7.83
C GLN A 918 21.92 -2.44 8.43
N SER A 919 22.93 -2.79 7.63
CA SER A 919 24.19 -3.35 8.12
C SER A 919 25.04 -2.32 8.88
N GLY A 920 25.93 -2.83 9.72
CA GLY A 920 26.79 -2.06 10.62
C GLY A 920 26.10 -1.65 11.92
N GLN A 921 25.09 -2.38 12.38
CA GLN A 921 24.39 -2.04 13.63
C GLN A 921 25.31 -2.09 14.85
N GLY A 922 26.23 -3.06 14.90
CA GLY A 922 27.23 -3.17 15.97
C GLY A 922 28.06 -1.89 16.07
N THR A 923 28.73 -1.53 14.98
CA THR A 923 29.54 -0.31 14.85
C THR A 923 28.74 0.96 15.17
N ILE A 924 27.49 1.07 14.70
CA ILE A 924 26.64 2.24 15.00
C ILE A 924 26.33 2.32 16.50
N ARG A 925 26.04 1.20 17.19
CA ARG A 925 25.87 1.21 18.65
C ARG A 925 27.14 1.64 19.37
N GLU A 926 28.32 1.26 18.88
CA GLU A 926 29.59 1.71 19.44
C GLU A 926 29.84 3.21 19.21
N ILE A 927 29.56 3.73 18.01
CA ILE A 927 29.62 5.17 17.70
C ILE A 927 28.78 5.95 18.72
N TYR A 928 27.54 5.56 18.96
CA TYR A 928 26.67 6.23 19.93
C TYR A 928 27.17 6.07 21.37
N LYS A 929 27.54 4.85 21.81
CA LYS A 929 28.11 4.57 23.15
C LYS A 929 29.37 5.42 23.44
N HIS A 930 30.26 5.54 22.47
CA HIS A 930 31.49 6.32 22.62
C HIS A 930 31.24 7.84 22.48
N ALA A 931 30.27 8.26 21.67
CA ALA A 931 29.81 9.64 21.63
C ALA A 931 29.17 10.09 22.95
N GLU A 932 28.33 9.27 23.58
CA GLU A 932 27.78 9.55 24.92
C GLU A 932 28.89 9.67 25.98
N ARG A 933 29.90 8.77 25.95
CA ARG A 933 31.07 8.85 26.82
C ARG A 933 31.80 10.19 26.68
N VAL A 934 32.13 10.59 25.46
CA VAL A 934 32.80 11.88 25.19
C VAL A 934 31.88 13.06 25.55
N GLY A 935 30.58 12.98 25.32
CA GLY A 935 29.60 14.00 25.67
C GLY A 935 29.53 14.31 27.17
N LYS A 936 29.80 13.34 28.05
CA LYS A 936 29.86 13.54 29.52
C LYS A 936 30.93 14.55 29.97
N GLY A 937 31.92 14.85 29.13
CA GLY A 937 32.89 15.93 29.37
C GLY A 937 32.33 17.34 29.12
N GLY A 938 31.04 17.49 28.79
CA GLY A 938 30.46 18.75 28.33
C GLY A 938 30.89 19.10 26.89
N ASN A 939 31.25 18.10 26.10
CA ASN A 939 31.66 18.26 24.71
C ASN A 939 30.45 18.15 23.78
N THR A 940 30.36 19.00 22.76
CA THR A 940 29.40 18.83 21.65
C THR A 940 30.03 17.94 20.57
N ILE A 941 29.23 17.12 19.89
CA ILE A 941 29.71 16.22 18.84
C ILE A 941 28.80 16.35 17.61
N THR A 942 29.39 16.81 16.51
CA THR A 942 28.71 17.09 15.25
C THR A 942 29.36 16.30 14.13
N MET A 943 28.55 15.54 13.38
CA MET A 943 29.00 14.89 12.15
C MET A 943 28.82 15.86 10.97
N ARG A 944 29.78 15.94 10.05
CA ARG A 944 29.74 16.87 8.91
C ARG A 944 29.92 16.10 7.60
N TRP A 945 28.94 16.17 6.71
CA TRP A 945 29.12 15.71 5.33
C TRP A 945 29.81 16.79 4.49
N VAL A 946 30.90 16.41 3.82
CA VAL A 946 31.63 17.27 2.89
C VAL A 946 31.49 16.72 1.47
N SER A 947 31.23 17.59 0.48
CA SER A 947 31.15 17.16 -0.92
C SER A 947 32.49 16.60 -1.40
N PRO A 948 32.50 15.49 -2.19
CA PRO A 948 33.69 15.05 -2.92
C PRO A 948 34.30 16.11 -3.83
N THR A 949 33.52 17.11 -4.26
CA THR A 949 33.94 18.23 -5.13
C THR A 949 34.47 19.45 -4.37
N ASN A 950 34.53 19.41 -3.03
CA ASN A 950 35.13 20.51 -2.26
C ASN A 950 36.61 20.21 -2.00
N ASP A 951 37.48 20.78 -2.83
CA ASP A 951 38.92 20.57 -2.78
C ASP A 951 39.62 21.40 -1.67
N SER A 952 38.94 22.40 -1.10
CA SER A 952 39.45 23.13 0.07
C SER A 952 39.42 22.34 1.40
N PHE A 953 38.84 21.12 1.40
CA PHE A 953 38.88 20.18 2.53
C PHE A 953 40.15 19.31 2.51
N THR A 954 41.31 19.93 2.78
CA THR A 954 42.63 19.28 2.74
C THR A 954 42.77 18.13 3.74
N LEU A 955 42.09 18.22 4.89
CA LEU A 955 42.06 17.14 5.88
C LEU A 955 41.46 15.85 5.33
N GLY A 956 40.42 15.94 4.48
CA GLY A 956 39.82 14.78 3.81
C GLY A 956 40.77 14.07 2.85
N ALA A 957 41.63 14.83 2.15
CA ALA A 957 42.66 14.24 1.29
C ALA A 957 43.72 13.50 2.13
N LYS A 958 44.14 14.08 3.26
CA LYS A 958 45.08 13.43 4.20
C LYS A 958 44.49 12.14 4.78
N ALA A 959 43.24 12.16 5.25
CA ALA A 959 42.53 10.97 5.71
C ALA A 959 42.40 9.89 4.62
N LYS A 960 42.15 10.28 3.36
CA LYS A 960 42.11 9.35 2.23
C LYS A 960 43.48 8.71 1.93
N THR A 961 44.57 9.42 2.15
CA THR A 961 45.93 8.88 2.03
C THR A 961 46.24 7.88 3.14
N GLU A 962 45.90 8.17 4.39
CA GLU A 962 46.05 7.20 5.49
C GLU A 962 45.19 5.95 5.24
N ALA A 963 43.94 6.10 4.79
CA ALA A 963 43.08 4.97 4.42
C ALA A 963 43.63 4.13 3.25
N ARG A 964 44.38 4.75 2.31
CA ARG A 964 45.02 4.04 1.20
C ARG A 964 46.18 3.15 1.67
N LYS A 965 47.03 3.64 2.59
CA LYS A 965 48.14 2.86 3.17
C LYS A 965 47.66 1.51 3.72
N ALA A 966 46.53 1.51 4.45
CA ALA A 966 45.86 0.32 4.97
C ALA A 966 45.39 -0.70 3.90
N THR A 967 45.37 -0.33 2.63
CA THR A 967 45.07 -1.21 1.49
C THR A 967 46.25 -1.40 0.53
N ASP A 968 47.34 -0.65 0.71
CA ASP A 968 48.56 -0.71 -0.10
C ASP A 968 49.65 -1.58 0.57
N SER A 969 49.43 -2.03 1.81
CA SER A 969 50.28 -2.96 2.55
C SER A 969 50.13 -4.41 2.08
N THR A 970 50.89 -4.79 1.04
CA THR A 970 51.24 -6.19 0.79
C THR A 970 52.40 -6.59 1.70
N GLY A 971 52.12 -7.46 2.66
CA GLY A 971 53.08 -8.12 3.55
C GLY A 971 52.55 -9.48 3.95
#